data_AF-A0A8H5P2U4-F1
#
_entry.id   AF-A0A8H5P2U4-F1
#
_cell.length_a   1.000
_cell.length_b   1.000
_cell.length_c   1.000
_cell.angle_alpha   90.00
_cell.angle_beta   90.00
_cell.angle_gamma   90.00
#
_symmetry.space_group_name_H-M   'P 1'
#
loop_
_entity.id
_entity.type
_entity.pdbx_description
1 polymer ?
#
loop_
_entity_poly.entity_id
_entity_poly.type
_entity_poly.pdbx_seq_one_letter_code
_entity_poly.pdbx_strand_id
1 'polypeptide(L)'
;MFKAVDEIRRLLGEDVVSVDLDDIDEHGYSEWSTSNTDVRPVAIVRPQTTEEVSSIARICTKYKVPMTPYGAGSSVEGNFSSPHSGVCLDLSGMDKIVAFHPEDMDIVVQAGVNWTNMNEEIKHTGLFLPLDPSPTALIGGMIATNCSGTNAMRYGTMKDYVINLTVVLSDGSVIKTRHRPRKTSAGYNLTALFTGSEGTLGIITEATLKLAIIPENFSVATATFSTVKEAADAAFKMMRRGIPLAALEMMDDVQMKVINQSGGAGGRLWDEHPTLFLKFSGSQNAVQDSIKQAKEITKSNSCRSFEFAKTEDEMQSLWSARKQALWASLAVRPEGTQLWSTDVAVPLSRMAELIEISEQKASQLGLFNSVMGHVGDGNFHQLVMYNPDNKPERQAVSDCVDGMMVRALEMEGTVSGEHGIGLGKKKELGPATIGIMKAIKDTLDPHWLLNPARKAAVTGSDSPKMTDRTGNDGLQSVQLDFVPINQASSPPESKRRRTYLSCERCRRRKTRCEPASDRKRPCQRCSADNQPCEFRASRSTKRTLSLAAEDTESVSNHSHTGTDISIPALIPLAPRDVPVPHLHETEYVNDLPVTDCSQGPTSPAALDARERIISTHINNASDALDLLTFALSGTRAYNNPSATPSRESQVPSTTSPTGISDTALGQDRAWKTFALIRKRIVSQQEVMAYLGFFFDQLWPLKPVVPSYYRDRATYGQLIAEEPLLVVCLVTLSSRYFPLPGGHGEIRSERIHWQAWRILQRSLQSVMWGSTTTRSLGTIASMLLLIDWHVKAINNPSNFTEGEDEVNDHTDSHGFKPSSNNIDSLTGQPRYGMVSLMERLNIISPAYRSNKMSWTLLSNAIALVHEGCCFQNESSSSRSAPSSMDSVRKEWNGLLCVFIYFADEVLATRLGLEPLLPEKSRQIVKDRFATTFTESLPDSHLWEGYYELSIETRKGREFLLSLKSRDGSFSDLDLVPHLERLRRALQRWKRQYYHQDGWFQERDIMSKLTIPRYQFFIERMSCH
;
A
#
# COMPACT_ATOMS: atom_id res chain seq x y z
N MET A 1 25.73 -2.65 -25.39
CA MET A 1 24.90 -1.57 -25.97
C MET A 1 24.63 -1.86 -27.44
N PHE A 2 25.40 -1.39 -28.44
CA PHE A 2 25.06 -1.54 -29.88
C PHE A 2 24.58 -2.94 -30.32
N LYS A 3 25.24 -4.05 -29.92
CA LYS A 3 24.76 -5.42 -30.23
C LYS A 3 23.30 -5.73 -29.84
N ALA A 4 22.76 -5.05 -28.82
CA ALA A 4 21.35 -5.12 -28.43
C ALA A 4 20.48 -4.29 -29.37
N VAL A 5 20.90 -3.07 -29.71
CA VAL A 5 20.27 -2.18 -30.70
C VAL A 5 20.14 -2.90 -32.05
N ASP A 6 21.21 -3.56 -32.49
CA ASP A 6 21.26 -4.35 -33.73
C ASP A 6 20.33 -5.57 -33.68
N GLU A 7 20.09 -6.17 -32.51
CA GLU A 7 19.17 -7.30 -32.34
C GLU A 7 17.71 -6.84 -32.25
N ILE A 8 17.44 -5.69 -31.60
CA ILE A 8 16.11 -5.06 -31.60
C ILE A 8 15.72 -4.67 -33.04
N ARG A 9 16.61 -4.03 -33.80
CA ARG A 9 16.41 -3.68 -35.22
C ARG A 9 16.04 -4.90 -36.08
N ARG A 10 16.79 -6.00 -35.95
CA ARG A 10 16.54 -7.23 -36.71
C ARG A 10 15.27 -7.97 -36.28
N LEU A 11 14.75 -7.71 -35.07
CA LEU A 11 13.52 -8.34 -34.57
C LEU A 11 12.26 -7.50 -34.86
N LEU A 12 12.35 -6.18 -34.75
CA LEU A 12 11.20 -5.26 -34.79
C LEU A 12 11.18 -4.32 -36.02
N GLY A 13 12.25 -4.28 -36.81
CA GLY A 13 12.44 -3.35 -37.92
C GLY A 13 13.34 -2.17 -37.57
N GLU A 14 13.86 -1.50 -38.61
CA GLU A 14 14.73 -0.32 -38.45
C GLU A 14 13.97 0.89 -37.90
N ASP A 15 12.73 1.12 -38.36
CA ASP A 15 11.93 2.30 -38.02
C ASP A 15 11.58 2.40 -36.53
N VAL A 16 11.64 1.28 -35.80
CA VAL A 16 11.41 1.21 -34.34
C VAL A 16 12.61 1.74 -33.55
N VAL A 17 13.79 1.91 -34.18
CA VAL A 17 15.07 2.18 -33.50
C VAL A 17 15.80 3.37 -34.10
N SER A 18 15.68 4.52 -33.44
CA SER A 18 16.43 5.73 -33.79
C SER A 18 17.82 5.74 -33.16
N VAL A 19 18.79 6.27 -33.91
CA VAL A 19 20.14 6.61 -33.45
C VAL A 19 20.55 8.02 -33.92
N ASP A 20 19.56 8.86 -34.26
CA ASP A 20 19.83 10.26 -34.61
C ASP A 20 20.24 11.05 -33.36
N LEU A 21 21.17 12.01 -33.53
CA LEU A 21 21.73 12.74 -32.40
C LEU A 21 20.76 13.78 -31.83
N ASP A 22 19.93 14.41 -32.66
CA ASP A 22 18.95 15.39 -32.19
C ASP A 22 17.87 14.67 -31.35
N ASP A 23 17.39 13.49 -31.81
CA ASP A 23 16.44 12.63 -31.09
C ASP A 23 17.03 12.06 -29.78
N ILE A 24 18.32 11.69 -29.79
CA ILE A 24 19.04 11.24 -28.58
C ILE A 24 19.20 12.37 -27.55
N ASP A 25 19.45 13.61 -27.98
CA ASP A 25 19.49 14.77 -27.07
C ASP A 25 18.11 15.11 -26.51
N GLU A 26 17.05 15.15 -27.34
CA GLU A 26 15.66 15.44 -26.93
C GLU A 26 15.09 14.43 -25.90
N HIS A 27 15.57 13.19 -25.90
CA HIS A 27 15.17 12.17 -24.93
C HIS A 27 16.11 12.04 -23.73
N GLY A 28 17.32 12.60 -23.82
CA GLY A 28 18.35 12.55 -22.78
C GLY A 28 18.54 13.83 -21.96
N TYR A 29 17.92 14.95 -22.38
CA TYR A 29 18.04 16.27 -21.77
C TYR A 29 16.69 17.01 -21.76
N SER A 30 16.47 17.85 -20.75
CA SER A 30 15.26 18.68 -20.62
C SER A 30 15.59 20.03 -19.99
N GLU A 31 15.26 21.14 -20.65
CA GLU A 31 15.43 22.49 -20.05
C GLU A 31 14.49 22.74 -18.86
N TRP A 32 13.48 21.88 -18.67
CA TRP A 32 12.54 21.89 -17.55
C TRP A 32 13.11 21.27 -16.26
N SER A 33 14.30 20.67 -16.33
CA SER A 33 14.93 19.91 -15.24
C SER A 33 16.26 20.52 -14.80
N THR A 34 16.49 20.66 -13.50
CA THR A 34 17.83 20.91 -12.94
C THR A 34 18.62 19.60 -12.75
N SER A 35 17.94 18.46 -12.79
CA SER A 35 18.46 17.10 -12.58
C SER A 35 18.87 16.40 -13.90
N ASN A 36 19.54 17.10 -14.80
CA ASN A 36 20.06 16.58 -16.08
C ASN A 36 21.38 15.80 -15.92
N THR A 37 21.69 14.95 -16.90
CA THR A 37 22.97 14.23 -17.00
C THR A 37 23.74 14.63 -18.25
N ASP A 38 25.08 14.61 -18.22
CA ASP A 38 25.91 14.79 -19.43
C ASP A 38 25.91 13.54 -20.33
N VAL A 39 25.54 12.38 -19.78
CA VAL A 39 25.44 11.10 -20.51
C VAL A 39 24.09 11.00 -21.24
N ARG A 40 24.10 10.28 -22.37
CA ARG A 40 22.96 10.03 -23.26
C ARG A 40 22.72 8.54 -23.49
N PRO A 41 21.50 8.10 -23.85
CA PRO A 41 21.28 6.77 -24.42
C PRO A 41 22.02 6.62 -25.77
N VAL A 42 22.28 5.38 -26.21
CA VAL A 42 22.88 5.10 -27.53
C VAL A 42 21.83 4.96 -28.64
N ALA A 43 20.56 4.82 -28.28
CA ALA A 43 19.43 4.66 -29.19
C ALA A 43 18.10 4.96 -28.47
N ILE A 44 17.11 5.42 -29.23
CA ILE A 44 15.72 5.53 -28.80
C ILE A 44 14.93 4.41 -29.47
N VAL A 45 14.10 3.70 -28.70
CA VAL A 45 13.31 2.55 -29.17
C VAL A 45 11.83 2.82 -28.91
N ARG A 46 10.97 2.66 -29.94
CA ARG A 46 9.55 3.07 -29.94
C ARG A 46 8.57 1.90 -30.13
N PRO A 47 8.45 0.99 -29.14
CA PRO A 47 7.56 -0.16 -29.23
C PRO A 47 6.08 0.24 -29.27
N GLN A 48 5.27 -0.58 -29.95
CA GLN A 48 3.83 -0.41 -30.15
C GLN A 48 2.99 -1.36 -29.27
N THR A 49 3.61 -2.44 -28.78
CA THR A 49 2.94 -3.52 -28.04
C THR A 49 3.70 -3.95 -26.78
N THR A 50 2.99 -4.59 -25.84
CA THR A 50 3.58 -5.16 -24.62
C THR A 50 4.58 -6.27 -24.93
N GLU A 51 4.34 -7.00 -26.02
CA GLU A 51 5.13 -8.10 -26.54
C GLU A 51 6.47 -7.63 -27.13
N GLU A 52 6.48 -6.45 -27.75
CA GLU A 52 7.70 -5.74 -28.16
C GLU A 52 8.51 -5.26 -26.95
N VAL A 53 7.88 -4.60 -25.97
CA VAL A 53 8.54 -4.17 -24.72
C VAL A 53 9.15 -5.39 -24.00
N SER A 54 8.40 -6.49 -23.91
CA SER A 54 8.85 -7.79 -23.39
C SER A 54 10.06 -8.35 -24.15
N SER A 55 10.10 -8.19 -25.47
CA SER A 55 11.22 -8.64 -26.31
C SER A 55 12.45 -7.74 -26.18
N ILE A 56 12.27 -6.42 -26.12
CA ILE A 56 13.34 -5.46 -25.88
C ILE A 56 13.98 -5.69 -24.51
N ALA A 57 13.17 -5.92 -23.46
CA ALA A 57 13.64 -6.25 -22.12
C ALA A 57 14.47 -7.54 -22.08
N ARG A 58 14.01 -8.63 -22.75
CA ARG A 58 14.81 -9.86 -22.93
C ARG A 58 16.17 -9.57 -23.58
N ILE A 59 16.21 -8.80 -24.67
CA ILE A 59 17.45 -8.48 -25.39
C ILE A 59 18.37 -7.61 -24.52
N CYS A 60 17.83 -6.63 -23.79
CA CYS A 60 18.61 -5.78 -22.89
C CYS A 60 19.18 -6.58 -21.70
N THR A 61 18.41 -7.50 -21.12
CA THR A 61 18.88 -8.43 -20.08
C THR A 61 19.91 -9.45 -20.58
N LYS A 62 19.79 -9.91 -21.84
CA LYS A 62 20.80 -10.74 -22.52
C LYS A 62 22.14 -10.00 -22.65
N TYR A 63 22.11 -8.71 -23.00
CA TYR A 63 23.31 -7.90 -23.26
C TYR A 63 23.76 -6.97 -22.12
N LYS A 64 23.09 -7.03 -20.96
CA LYS A 64 23.28 -6.12 -19.79
C LYS A 64 23.28 -4.64 -20.19
N VAL A 65 22.26 -4.25 -20.94
CA VAL A 65 22.05 -2.87 -21.41
C VAL A 65 20.99 -2.20 -20.55
N PRO A 66 21.26 -1.03 -19.95
CA PRO A 66 20.25 -0.26 -19.23
C PRO A 66 19.10 0.17 -20.15
N MET A 67 17.92 0.33 -19.55
CA MET A 67 16.67 0.75 -20.17
C MET A 67 16.08 1.88 -19.35
N THR A 68 15.89 3.05 -19.96
CA THR A 68 15.17 4.17 -19.34
C THR A 68 13.78 4.30 -19.97
N PRO A 69 12.70 3.94 -19.27
CA PRO A 69 11.34 4.17 -19.76
C PRO A 69 11.04 5.66 -19.90
N TYR A 70 10.41 6.06 -21.00
CA TYR A 70 10.14 7.44 -21.37
C TYR A 70 8.68 7.62 -21.80
N GLY A 71 8.16 8.83 -21.59
CA GLY A 71 6.80 9.23 -21.96
C GLY A 71 6.79 10.62 -22.59
N ALA A 72 6.54 11.67 -21.81
CA ALA A 72 6.45 13.05 -22.30
C ALA A 72 7.72 13.91 -22.11
N GLY A 73 8.80 13.35 -21.56
CA GLY A 73 9.99 14.12 -21.11
C GLY A 73 9.75 15.13 -19.97
N SER A 74 8.50 15.32 -19.54
CA SER A 74 8.03 16.44 -18.69
C SER A 74 8.31 16.31 -17.19
N SER A 75 9.40 15.64 -16.79
CA SER A 75 9.84 15.56 -15.39
C SER A 75 10.86 16.64 -15.09
N VAL A 76 10.74 17.30 -13.93
CA VAL A 76 11.72 18.28 -13.43
C VAL A 76 12.87 17.63 -12.65
N GLU A 77 12.72 16.37 -12.22
CA GLU A 77 13.70 15.61 -11.42
C GLU A 77 14.53 14.61 -12.25
N GLY A 78 14.49 14.73 -13.58
CA GLY A 78 15.35 13.95 -14.47
C GLY A 78 14.93 12.48 -14.60
N ASN A 79 13.63 12.17 -14.61
CA ASN A 79 13.13 10.79 -14.73
C ASN A 79 13.44 10.11 -16.09
N PHE A 80 13.70 10.92 -17.12
CA PHE A 80 14.12 10.52 -18.47
C PHE A 80 15.64 10.36 -18.63
N SER A 81 16.43 10.97 -17.73
CA SER A 81 17.90 11.03 -17.85
C SER A 81 18.54 9.64 -17.80
N SER A 82 19.55 9.40 -18.62
CA SER A 82 20.24 8.09 -18.74
C SER A 82 21.72 8.16 -18.30
N PRO A 83 22.01 8.30 -16.98
CA PRO A 83 23.37 8.50 -16.46
C PRO A 83 24.35 7.35 -16.74
N HIS A 84 23.84 6.13 -16.97
CA HIS A 84 24.64 4.97 -17.35
C HIS A 84 24.56 4.64 -18.86
N SER A 85 24.08 5.58 -19.68
CA SER A 85 23.67 5.34 -21.07
C SER A 85 22.69 4.16 -21.16
N GLY A 86 22.68 3.42 -22.27
CA GLY A 86 21.74 2.33 -22.54
C GLY A 86 20.76 2.67 -23.67
N VAL A 87 19.54 2.13 -23.61
CA VAL A 87 18.45 2.49 -24.54
C VAL A 87 17.38 3.30 -23.82
N CYS A 88 16.84 4.30 -24.50
CA CYS A 88 15.60 4.95 -24.08
C CYS A 88 14.42 4.19 -24.68
N LEU A 89 13.42 3.87 -23.87
CA LEU A 89 12.20 3.17 -24.31
C LEU A 89 11.06 4.18 -24.31
N ASP A 90 10.86 4.81 -25.47
CA ASP A 90 9.81 5.81 -25.68
C ASP A 90 8.47 5.09 -25.91
N LEU A 91 7.61 5.16 -24.90
CA LEU A 91 6.30 4.51 -24.89
C LEU A 91 5.19 5.40 -25.49
N SER A 92 5.52 6.58 -26.05
CA SER A 92 4.53 7.51 -26.62
C SER A 92 3.71 6.91 -27.76
N GLY A 93 4.27 5.96 -28.53
CA GLY A 93 3.57 5.20 -29.57
C GLY A 93 2.59 4.13 -29.05
N MET A 94 2.54 3.87 -27.74
CA MET A 94 1.53 3.01 -27.11
C MET A 94 0.33 3.87 -26.66
N ASP A 95 -0.38 4.47 -27.60
CA ASP A 95 -1.32 5.59 -27.37
C ASP A 95 -2.81 5.21 -27.36
N LYS A 96 -3.15 3.92 -27.29
CA LYS A 96 -4.53 3.45 -27.51
C LYS A 96 -5.34 3.32 -26.22
N ILE A 97 -6.60 3.74 -26.29
CA ILE A 97 -7.67 3.24 -25.40
C ILE A 97 -7.95 1.78 -25.82
N VAL A 98 -7.71 0.85 -24.91
CA VAL A 98 -7.85 -0.61 -25.14
C VAL A 98 -9.29 -1.07 -24.90
N ALA A 99 -9.96 -0.51 -23.89
CA ALA A 99 -11.37 -0.73 -23.60
C ALA A 99 -11.92 0.42 -22.74
N PHE A 100 -13.21 0.73 -22.87
CA PHE A 100 -13.89 1.74 -22.05
C PHE A 100 -15.21 1.17 -21.51
N HIS A 101 -15.39 1.24 -20.20
CA HIS A 101 -16.53 0.67 -19.47
C HIS A 101 -17.26 1.79 -18.71
N PRO A 102 -18.08 2.62 -19.39
CA PRO A 102 -18.76 3.75 -18.76
C PRO A 102 -19.68 3.31 -17.61
N GLU A 103 -20.36 2.17 -17.73
CA GLU A 103 -21.26 1.62 -16.69
C GLU A 103 -20.52 1.26 -15.39
N ASP A 104 -19.28 0.76 -15.46
CA ASP A 104 -18.42 0.49 -14.29
C ASP A 104 -17.60 1.73 -13.85
N MET A 105 -17.64 2.80 -14.64
CA MET A 105 -16.78 3.97 -14.55
C MET A 105 -15.28 3.58 -14.53
N ASP A 106 -14.83 2.74 -15.47
CA ASP A 106 -13.39 2.49 -15.66
C ASP A 106 -12.98 2.41 -17.14
N ILE A 107 -11.69 2.61 -17.39
CA ILE A 107 -11.08 2.61 -18.73
C ILE A 107 -9.76 1.84 -18.69
N VAL A 108 -9.46 1.13 -19.77
CA VAL A 108 -8.19 0.42 -19.98
C VAL A 108 -7.43 1.15 -21.08
N VAL A 109 -6.21 1.58 -20.78
CA VAL A 109 -5.40 2.47 -21.63
C VAL A 109 -3.96 1.98 -21.70
N GLN A 110 -3.32 2.15 -22.85
CA GLN A 110 -1.88 1.97 -22.99
C GLN A 110 -1.09 3.13 -22.33
N ALA A 111 0.20 2.90 -22.05
CA ALA A 111 1.04 3.81 -21.28
C ALA A 111 1.34 5.17 -21.96
N GLY A 112 1.30 5.24 -23.30
CA GLY A 112 1.49 6.45 -24.09
C GLY A 112 0.25 7.32 -24.27
N VAL A 113 -0.93 6.90 -23.77
CA VAL A 113 -2.16 7.71 -23.84
C VAL A 113 -1.93 9.07 -23.17
N ASN A 114 -2.24 10.17 -23.87
CA ASN A 114 -2.30 11.50 -23.29
C ASN A 114 -3.63 11.69 -22.53
N TRP A 115 -3.57 12.13 -21.27
CA TRP A 115 -4.75 12.21 -20.41
C TRP A 115 -5.77 13.29 -20.85
N THR A 116 -5.34 14.38 -21.47
CA THR A 116 -6.25 15.45 -21.93
C THR A 116 -7.05 15.03 -23.15
N ASN A 117 -6.40 14.39 -24.13
CA ASN A 117 -7.06 13.84 -25.31
C ASN A 117 -8.07 12.76 -24.91
N MET A 118 -7.66 11.82 -24.05
CA MET A 118 -8.53 10.78 -23.50
C MET A 118 -9.74 11.37 -22.77
N ASN A 119 -9.53 12.39 -21.94
CA ASN A 119 -10.62 13.06 -21.23
C ASN A 119 -11.61 13.73 -22.18
N GLU A 120 -11.16 14.46 -23.20
CA GLU A 120 -12.06 15.11 -24.16
C GLU A 120 -12.85 14.09 -24.99
N GLU A 121 -12.25 12.94 -25.33
CA GLU A 121 -12.93 11.83 -26.02
C GLU A 121 -14.08 11.25 -25.18
N ILE A 122 -13.83 10.92 -23.91
CA ILE A 122 -14.85 10.27 -23.05
C ILE A 122 -15.84 11.26 -22.39
N LYS A 123 -15.54 12.56 -22.40
CA LYS A 123 -16.32 13.66 -21.78
C LYS A 123 -17.82 13.63 -22.03
N HIS A 124 -18.22 13.21 -23.22
CA HIS A 124 -19.62 13.09 -23.64
C HIS A 124 -20.44 12.09 -22.79
N THR A 125 -19.78 11.19 -22.05
CA THR A 125 -20.42 10.24 -21.12
C THR A 125 -20.68 10.83 -19.72
N GLY A 126 -20.22 12.06 -19.44
CA GLY A 126 -20.24 12.63 -18.09
C GLY A 126 -19.14 12.08 -17.17
N LEU A 127 -18.15 11.36 -17.71
CA LEU A 127 -17.02 10.79 -16.96
C LEU A 127 -15.69 11.43 -17.37
N PHE A 128 -14.73 11.44 -16.44
CA PHE A 128 -13.35 11.91 -16.67
C PHE A 128 -12.35 11.30 -15.67
N LEU A 129 -11.05 11.31 -16.03
CA LEU A 129 -9.95 11.14 -15.07
C LEU A 129 -9.66 12.52 -14.44
N PRO A 130 -9.79 12.70 -13.11
CA PRO A 130 -9.87 14.04 -12.52
C PRO A 130 -8.53 14.70 -12.17
N LEU A 131 -7.39 14.04 -12.41
CA LEU A 131 -6.06 14.61 -12.18
C LEU A 131 -5.81 15.79 -13.14
N ASP A 132 -4.99 16.75 -12.70
CA ASP A 132 -4.73 18.01 -13.43
C ASP A 132 -3.21 18.34 -13.51
N PRO A 133 -2.35 17.41 -13.99
CA PRO A 133 -0.91 17.67 -14.15
C PRO A 133 -0.65 18.46 -15.45
N SER A 134 0.60 18.50 -15.93
CA SER A 134 0.90 19.05 -17.27
C SER A 134 -0.01 18.44 -18.35
N PRO A 135 -0.62 19.25 -19.25
CA PRO A 135 -1.37 18.75 -20.40
C PRO A 135 -0.57 17.83 -21.33
N THR A 136 0.77 17.90 -21.30
CA THR A 136 1.63 17.02 -22.11
C THR A 136 1.79 15.61 -21.53
N ALA A 137 1.42 15.38 -20.26
CA ALA A 137 1.71 14.12 -19.57
C ALA A 137 1.01 12.90 -20.20
N LEU A 138 1.70 11.76 -20.19
CA LEU A 138 1.16 10.47 -20.63
C LEU A 138 0.90 9.56 -19.41
N ILE A 139 -0.13 8.72 -19.50
CA ILE A 139 -0.63 7.89 -18.38
C ILE A 139 0.47 7.05 -17.72
N GLY A 140 1.37 6.44 -18.48
CA GLY A 140 2.49 5.65 -17.95
C GLY A 140 3.43 6.46 -17.07
N GLY A 141 3.73 7.71 -17.47
CA GLY A 141 4.52 8.65 -16.68
C GLY A 141 3.81 9.10 -15.41
N MET A 142 2.52 9.45 -15.53
CA MET A 142 1.65 9.84 -14.40
C MET A 142 1.60 8.76 -13.31
N ILE A 143 1.56 7.48 -13.70
CA ILE A 143 1.60 6.35 -12.77
C ILE A 143 3.01 6.13 -12.23
N ALA A 144 4.03 6.22 -13.07
CA ALA A 144 5.42 6.01 -12.66
C ALA A 144 5.89 7.04 -11.60
N THR A 145 5.44 8.29 -11.64
CA THR A 145 5.77 9.32 -10.63
C THR A 145 4.72 9.46 -9.52
N ASN A 146 3.55 8.80 -9.64
CA ASN A 146 2.37 9.05 -8.79
C ASN A 146 1.93 10.54 -8.79
N CYS A 147 1.64 11.09 -9.96
CA CYS A 147 1.34 12.52 -10.08
C CYS A 147 0.06 12.97 -9.34
N SER A 148 -0.01 14.29 -9.15
CA SER A 148 -1.01 15.09 -8.43
C SER A 148 -1.78 16.01 -9.39
N GLY A 149 -1.43 17.30 -9.46
CA GLY A 149 -2.19 18.38 -10.11
C GLY A 149 -3.17 19.09 -9.16
N THR A 150 -3.69 20.25 -9.56
CA THR A 150 -4.50 21.15 -8.69
C THR A 150 -5.74 20.49 -8.06
N ASN A 151 -6.26 19.44 -8.69
CA ASN A 151 -7.46 18.73 -8.22
C ASN A 151 -7.13 17.64 -7.17
N ALA A 152 -5.85 17.39 -6.84
CA ALA A 152 -5.41 16.28 -5.98
C ALA A 152 -6.05 16.30 -4.58
N MET A 153 -6.15 17.48 -3.95
CA MET A 153 -6.82 17.66 -2.65
C MET A 153 -8.25 17.08 -2.58
N ARG A 154 -8.97 17.06 -3.71
CA ARG A 154 -10.38 16.64 -3.78
C ARG A 154 -10.54 15.18 -4.19
N TYR A 155 -9.62 14.69 -5.01
CA TYR A 155 -9.77 13.43 -5.73
C TYR A 155 -8.74 12.36 -5.37
N GLY A 156 -7.59 12.73 -4.80
CA GLY A 156 -6.43 11.87 -4.60
C GLY A 156 -5.38 12.00 -5.72
N THR A 157 -4.27 11.28 -5.56
CA THR A 157 -3.15 11.21 -6.52
C THR A 157 -3.29 9.98 -7.44
N MET A 158 -2.39 9.76 -8.40
CA MET A 158 -2.58 8.72 -9.42
C MET A 158 -2.81 7.30 -8.86
N LYS A 159 -2.14 6.92 -7.75
CA LYS A 159 -2.38 5.67 -6.99
C LYS A 159 -3.84 5.44 -6.61
N ASP A 160 -4.59 6.52 -6.41
CA ASP A 160 -5.98 6.52 -5.99
C ASP A 160 -6.92 6.27 -7.19
N TYR A 161 -6.43 6.41 -8.44
CA TYR A 161 -7.14 6.11 -9.69
C TYR A 161 -6.73 4.78 -10.33
N VAL A 162 -5.51 4.29 -10.14
CA VAL A 162 -5.11 2.99 -10.71
C VAL A 162 -5.91 1.83 -10.10
N ILE A 163 -6.58 1.06 -10.96
CA ILE A 163 -7.13 -0.25 -10.62
C ILE A 163 -6.03 -1.29 -10.73
N ASN A 164 -5.49 -1.53 -11.92
CA ASN A 164 -4.42 -2.52 -12.14
C ASN A 164 -3.50 -2.07 -13.28
N LEU A 165 -2.33 -2.70 -13.37
CA LEU A 165 -1.30 -2.42 -14.37
C LEU A 165 -0.90 -3.73 -15.06
N THR A 166 -0.66 -3.68 -16.37
CA THR A 166 0.22 -4.63 -17.06
C THR A 166 1.64 -4.04 -17.07
N VAL A 167 2.61 -4.81 -16.58
CA VAL A 167 3.99 -4.38 -16.37
C VAL A 167 4.95 -5.42 -16.96
N VAL A 168 5.98 -4.96 -17.66
CA VAL A 168 7.10 -5.78 -18.12
C VAL A 168 8.26 -5.64 -17.15
N LEU A 169 8.77 -6.75 -16.62
CA LEU A 169 9.92 -6.79 -15.72
C LEU A 169 11.25 -6.78 -16.50
N SER A 170 12.37 -6.66 -15.79
CA SER A 170 13.72 -6.53 -16.41
C SER A 170 14.11 -7.71 -17.31
N ASP A 171 13.67 -8.92 -16.97
CA ASP A 171 13.85 -10.16 -17.74
C ASP A 171 12.92 -10.26 -18.97
N GLY A 172 11.96 -9.35 -19.09
CA GLY A 172 10.90 -9.36 -20.10
C GLY A 172 9.66 -10.15 -19.70
N SER A 173 9.55 -10.65 -18.47
CA SER A 173 8.32 -11.27 -17.97
C SER A 173 7.19 -10.25 -17.89
N VAL A 174 6.03 -10.58 -18.46
CA VAL A 174 4.83 -9.74 -18.42
C VAL A 174 3.95 -10.16 -17.24
N ILE A 175 3.60 -9.22 -16.38
CA ILE A 175 2.70 -9.45 -15.23
C ILE A 175 1.50 -8.50 -15.28
N LYS A 176 0.35 -8.93 -14.76
CA LYS A 176 -0.80 -8.07 -14.50
C LYS A 176 -1.06 -8.02 -12.99
N THR A 177 -1.04 -6.83 -12.40
CA THR A 177 -0.92 -6.68 -10.93
C THR A 177 -2.14 -7.18 -10.15
N ARG A 178 -3.34 -7.16 -10.77
CA ARG A 178 -4.59 -7.82 -10.34
C ARG A 178 -5.64 -7.72 -11.46
N HIS A 179 -6.80 -8.37 -11.26
CA HIS A 179 -7.96 -8.22 -12.15
C HIS A 179 -8.69 -6.87 -11.98
N ARG A 180 -9.66 -6.59 -12.87
CA ARG A 180 -10.45 -5.35 -12.95
C ARG A 180 -11.29 -4.94 -11.72
N PRO A 181 -11.80 -5.83 -10.84
CA PRO A 181 -12.66 -5.38 -9.73
C PRO A 181 -12.00 -4.33 -8.81
N ARG A 182 -12.72 -3.22 -8.58
CA ARG A 182 -12.29 -2.07 -7.74
C ARG A 182 -11.89 -2.46 -6.29
N LYS A 183 -12.29 -3.65 -5.81
CA LYS A 183 -11.95 -4.22 -4.49
C LYS A 183 -11.34 -5.61 -4.66
N THR A 184 -10.21 -5.87 -3.99
CA THR A 184 -9.65 -7.22 -3.80
C THR A 184 -8.82 -7.29 -2.53
N SER A 185 -8.73 -8.49 -1.95
CA SER A 185 -7.82 -8.85 -0.86
C SER A 185 -6.96 -10.08 -1.22
N ALA A 186 -6.88 -10.43 -2.51
CA ALA A 186 -6.13 -11.58 -3.00
C ALA A 186 -4.65 -11.20 -3.27
N GLY A 187 -3.75 -11.73 -2.44
CA GLY A 187 -2.30 -11.50 -2.58
C GLY A 187 -1.82 -10.15 -2.04
N TYR A 188 -0.64 -9.72 -2.49
CA TYR A 188 -0.05 -8.42 -2.16
C TYR A 188 -0.53 -7.35 -3.15
N ASN A 189 -0.59 -6.09 -2.72
CA ASN A 189 -1.00 -4.98 -3.59
C ASN A 189 0.13 -4.52 -4.53
N LEU A 190 0.44 -5.34 -5.54
CA LEU A 190 1.50 -5.04 -6.52
C LEU A 190 1.22 -3.76 -7.33
N THR A 191 -0.04 -3.36 -7.50
CA THR A 191 -0.38 -2.07 -8.15
C THR A 191 0.29 -0.88 -7.46
N ALA A 192 0.28 -0.87 -6.11
CA ALA A 192 0.91 0.17 -5.32
C ALA A 192 2.45 0.02 -5.20
N LEU A 193 3.03 -1.06 -5.73
CA LEU A 193 4.48 -1.25 -5.78
C LEU A 193 5.09 -0.61 -7.03
N PHE A 194 4.37 -0.65 -8.17
CA PHE A 194 4.82 -0.04 -9.43
C PHE A 194 4.37 1.42 -9.60
N THR A 195 3.28 1.83 -8.96
CA THR A 195 2.87 3.25 -8.92
C THR A 195 3.84 4.03 -8.04
N GLY A 196 4.41 5.12 -8.55
CA GLY A 196 5.49 5.86 -7.88
C GLY A 196 6.88 5.18 -7.95
N SER A 197 7.06 4.14 -8.78
CA SER A 197 8.35 3.42 -8.89
C SER A 197 9.37 4.07 -9.84
N GLU A 198 9.04 5.18 -10.50
CA GLU A 198 9.88 5.93 -11.44
C GLU A 198 10.46 5.08 -12.60
N GLY A 199 9.79 3.98 -12.95
CA GLY A 199 10.26 3.01 -13.95
C GLY A 199 11.44 2.15 -13.49
N THR A 200 11.79 2.18 -12.20
CA THR A 200 12.93 1.44 -11.64
C THR A 200 12.62 -0.03 -11.35
N LEU A 201 11.35 -0.41 -11.18
CA LEU A 201 10.94 -1.77 -10.84
C LEU A 201 10.30 -2.53 -12.01
N GLY A 202 9.82 -1.82 -13.03
CA GLY A 202 9.16 -2.41 -14.20
C GLY A 202 8.71 -1.33 -15.20
N ILE A 203 8.45 -1.76 -16.43
CA ILE A 203 7.98 -0.91 -17.54
C ILE A 203 6.45 -1.05 -17.61
N ILE A 204 5.72 0.00 -17.28
CA ILE A 204 4.25 0.02 -17.35
C ILE A 204 3.84 0.12 -18.83
N THR A 205 2.93 -0.74 -19.28
CA THR A 205 2.53 -0.84 -20.70
C THR A 205 1.03 -0.64 -20.90
N GLU A 206 0.22 -1.06 -19.93
CA GLU A 206 -1.23 -0.86 -19.89
C GLU A 206 -1.65 -0.56 -18.45
N ALA A 207 -2.67 0.28 -18.28
CA ALA A 207 -3.30 0.57 -17.00
C ALA A 207 -4.84 0.49 -17.12
N THR A 208 -5.48 -0.13 -16.14
CA THR A 208 -6.92 0.09 -15.90
C THR A 208 -7.06 1.22 -14.87
N LEU A 209 -7.80 2.27 -15.21
CA LEU A 209 -8.01 3.46 -14.39
C LEU A 209 -9.49 3.62 -14.03
N LYS A 210 -9.77 4.03 -12.79
CA LYS A 210 -11.09 4.51 -12.37
C LYS A 210 -11.38 5.84 -13.06
N LEU A 211 -12.66 6.11 -13.32
CA LEU A 211 -13.15 7.43 -13.71
C LEU A 211 -13.99 8.03 -12.58
N ALA A 212 -14.03 9.36 -12.55
CA ALA A 212 -14.93 10.18 -11.74
C ALA A 212 -16.07 10.74 -12.61
N ILE A 213 -17.15 11.17 -11.97
CA ILE A 213 -18.27 11.86 -12.62
C ILE A 213 -17.93 13.36 -12.72
N ILE A 214 -18.13 13.94 -13.91
CA ILE A 214 -17.98 15.38 -14.15
C ILE A 214 -19.02 16.14 -13.31
N PRO A 215 -18.61 17.08 -12.43
CA PRO A 215 -19.52 17.92 -11.65
C PRO A 215 -20.48 18.73 -12.52
N GLU A 216 -21.73 18.85 -12.07
CA GLU A 216 -22.81 19.60 -12.74
C GLU A 216 -22.46 21.09 -12.96
N ASN A 217 -21.91 21.74 -11.93
CA ASN A 217 -21.49 23.14 -11.94
C ASN A 217 -20.08 23.28 -11.35
N PHE A 218 -19.33 24.24 -11.87
CA PHE A 218 -18.08 24.75 -11.29
C PHE A 218 -18.23 26.23 -10.93
N SER A 219 -17.36 26.72 -10.06
CA SER A 219 -17.10 28.17 -9.87
C SER A 219 -15.65 28.38 -9.49
N VAL A 220 -15.12 29.58 -9.71
CA VAL A 220 -13.79 30.01 -9.27
C VAL A 220 -13.92 31.25 -8.40
N ALA A 221 -13.08 31.38 -7.37
CA ALA A 221 -12.88 32.61 -6.61
C ALA A 221 -11.40 32.88 -6.35
N THR A 222 -11.06 34.13 -6.09
CA THR A 222 -9.72 34.55 -5.65
C THR A 222 -9.83 35.42 -4.41
N ALA A 223 -8.95 35.18 -3.44
CA ALA A 223 -8.92 35.90 -2.16
C ALA A 223 -7.51 36.43 -1.89
N THR A 224 -7.36 37.74 -1.72
CA THR A 224 -6.07 38.43 -1.54
C THR A 224 -5.83 38.76 -0.06
N PHE A 225 -4.59 38.64 0.39
CA PHE A 225 -4.18 38.81 1.80
C PHE A 225 -3.03 39.81 1.92
N SER A 226 -2.67 40.22 3.15
CA SER A 226 -1.53 41.13 3.35
C SER A 226 -0.23 40.34 3.57
N THR A 227 -0.32 39.07 3.94
CA THR A 227 0.80 38.16 4.20
C THR A 227 0.49 36.75 3.70
N VAL A 228 1.54 35.97 3.41
CA VAL A 228 1.43 34.55 3.03
C VAL A 228 0.82 33.72 4.16
N LYS A 229 1.16 34.05 5.41
CA LYS A 229 0.60 33.41 6.60
C LYS A 229 -0.92 33.57 6.72
N GLU A 230 -1.48 34.76 6.47
CA GLU A 230 -2.95 34.96 6.50
C GLU A 230 -3.66 34.11 5.43
N ALA A 231 -3.07 33.99 4.24
CA ALA A 231 -3.57 33.14 3.17
C ALA A 231 -3.52 31.64 3.55
N ALA A 232 -2.39 31.18 4.08
CA ALA A 232 -2.21 29.79 4.53
C ALA A 232 -3.10 29.43 5.75
N ASP A 233 -3.26 30.34 6.71
CA ASP A 233 -4.19 30.18 7.85
C ASP A 233 -5.65 30.10 7.37
N ALA A 234 -6.04 30.91 6.38
CA ALA A 234 -7.35 30.83 5.75
C ALA A 234 -7.55 29.49 5.02
N ALA A 235 -6.56 29.03 4.26
CA ALA A 235 -6.58 27.74 3.58
C ALA A 235 -6.74 26.57 4.57
N PHE A 236 -5.91 26.52 5.62
CA PHE A 236 -6.03 25.55 6.71
C PHE A 236 -7.41 25.57 7.35
N LYS A 237 -7.98 26.74 7.63
CA LYS A 237 -9.32 26.87 8.23
C LYS A 237 -10.43 26.37 7.29
N MET A 238 -10.35 26.61 5.99
CA MET A 238 -11.30 26.06 5.00
C MET A 238 -11.22 24.53 4.93
N MET A 239 -10.01 23.96 4.94
CA MET A 239 -9.80 22.50 4.99
C MET A 239 -10.31 21.89 6.30
N ARG A 240 -9.99 22.50 7.46
CA ARG A 240 -10.44 22.05 8.79
C ARG A 240 -11.96 22.17 8.97
N ARG A 241 -12.62 23.11 8.28
CA ARG A 241 -14.08 23.23 8.21
C ARG A 241 -14.73 22.18 7.30
N GLY A 242 -13.98 21.57 6.37
CA GLY A 242 -14.49 20.59 5.42
C GLY A 242 -15.30 21.20 4.27
N ILE A 243 -14.95 22.42 3.83
CA ILE A 243 -15.59 23.04 2.65
C ILE A 243 -15.26 22.19 1.40
N PRO A 244 -16.24 21.80 0.57
CA PRO A 244 -16.04 20.91 -0.57
C PRO A 244 -15.43 21.66 -1.78
N LEU A 245 -14.17 22.03 -1.65
CA LEU A 245 -13.35 22.60 -2.71
C LEU A 245 -12.87 21.53 -3.69
N ALA A 246 -12.77 21.87 -4.97
CA ALA A 246 -12.19 21.05 -6.02
C ALA A 246 -10.68 21.26 -6.16
N ALA A 247 -10.22 22.49 -5.94
CA ALA A 247 -8.81 22.90 -5.86
C ALA A 247 -8.70 24.11 -4.92
N LEU A 248 -7.56 24.24 -4.24
CA LEU A 248 -7.24 25.32 -3.31
C LEU A 248 -5.74 25.60 -3.43
N GLU A 249 -5.44 26.65 -4.16
CA GLU A 249 -4.10 27.00 -4.60
C GLU A 249 -3.67 28.33 -3.97
N MET A 250 -2.36 28.57 -3.89
CA MET A 250 -1.79 29.84 -3.46
C MET A 250 -0.67 30.30 -4.39
N MET A 251 -0.48 31.63 -4.49
CA MET A 251 0.72 32.27 -4.99
C MET A 251 1.10 33.44 -4.07
N ASP A 252 2.40 33.68 -3.86
CA ASP A 252 2.94 34.81 -3.11
C ASP A 252 2.87 36.13 -3.92
N ASP A 253 3.20 37.27 -3.29
CA ASP A 253 3.24 38.56 -4.00
C ASP A 253 4.30 38.60 -5.10
N VAL A 254 5.41 37.87 -4.95
CA VAL A 254 6.48 37.80 -5.97
C VAL A 254 6.00 37.08 -7.23
N GLN A 255 5.27 35.98 -7.10
CA GLN A 255 4.69 35.25 -8.24
C GLN A 255 3.55 36.04 -8.89
N MET A 256 2.73 36.76 -8.10
CA MET A 256 1.71 37.69 -8.64
C MET A 256 2.34 38.85 -9.41
N LYS A 257 3.48 39.37 -8.94
CA LYS A 257 4.29 40.35 -9.65
C LYS A 257 4.92 39.81 -10.93
N VAL A 258 5.38 38.55 -10.93
CA VAL A 258 5.86 37.87 -12.14
C VAL A 258 4.76 37.73 -13.18
N ILE A 259 3.51 37.43 -12.78
CA ILE A 259 2.35 37.46 -13.69
C ILE A 259 2.22 38.85 -14.33
N ASN A 260 2.22 39.94 -13.54
CA ASN A 260 2.15 41.31 -14.07
C ASN A 260 3.30 41.65 -15.02
N GLN A 261 4.53 41.28 -14.68
CA GLN A 261 5.73 41.50 -15.51
C GLN A 261 5.66 40.76 -16.85
N SER A 262 4.99 39.61 -16.91
CA SER A 262 4.74 38.88 -18.17
C SER A 262 3.65 39.49 -19.06
N GLY A 263 2.97 40.55 -18.58
CA GLY A 263 1.86 41.22 -19.27
C GLY A 263 0.49 41.07 -18.59
N GLY A 264 0.44 40.44 -17.41
CA GLY A 264 -0.81 40.07 -16.74
C GLY A 264 -1.38 38.73 -17.24
N ALA A 265 -2.50 38.32 -16.66
CA ALA A 265 -3.18 37.06 -16.98
C ALA A 265 -4.69 37.26 -17.03
N GLY A 266 -5.39 36.54 -17.92
CA GLY A 266 -6.86 36.56 -17.97
C GLY A 266 -7.46 37.89 -18.42
N GLY A 267 -6.70 38.69 -19.16
CA GLY A 267 -7.10 40.03 -19.62
C GLY A 267 -6.89 41.16 -18.61
N ARG A 268 -6.28 40.88 -17.45
CA ARG A 268 -6.07 41.86 -16.36
C ARG A 268 -4.64 41.84 -15.82
N LEU A 269 -4.21 42.97 -15.26
CA LEU A 269 -3.18 43.01 -14.22
C LEU A 269 -3.81 42.64 -12.87
N TRP A 270 -3.00 42.19 -11.94
CA TRP A 270 -3.41 41.69 -10.64
C TRP A 270 -2.78 42.48 -9.49
N ASP A 271 -3.40 42.45 -8.30
CA ASP A 271 -2.78 42.96 -7.08
C ASP A 271 -1.53 42.13 -6.73
N GLU A 272 -0.40 42.80 -6.49
CA GLU A 272 0.88 42.16 -6.09
C GLU A 272 0.85 41.82 -4.59
N HIS A 273 0.00 40.85 -4.24
CA HIS A 273 -0.27 40.40 -2.87
C HIS A 273 -0.49 38.88 -2.82
N PRO A 274 -0.19 38.21 -1.68
CA PRO A 274 -0.44 36.78 -1.54
C PRO A 274 -1.90 36.44 -1.78
N THR A 275 -2.16 35.53 -2.72
CA THR A 275 -3.48 35.28 -3.29
C THR A 275 -3.81 33.80 -3.29
N LEU A 276 -4.95 33.44 -2.69
CA LEU A 276 -5.56 32.11 -2.84
C LEU A 276 -6.41 32.07 -4.11
N PHE A 277 -6.35 30.95 -4.83
CA PHE A 277 -7.26 30.62 -5.94
C PHE A 277 -8.07 29.39 -5.55
N LEU A 278 -9.39 29.54 -5.51
CA LEU A 278 -10.35 28.54 -5.04
C LEU A 278 -11.19 28.06 -6.20
N LYS A 279 -11.29 26.74 -6.38
CA LYS A 279 -12.18 26.09 -7.36
C LYS A 279 -13.25 25.32 -6.62
N PHE A 280 -14.52 25.55 -6.94
CA PHE A 280 -15.68 24.91 -6.34
C PHE A 280 -16.33 23.96 -7.36
N SER A 281 -16.97 22.89 -6.90
CA SER A 281 -17.67 21.93 -7.79
C SER A 281 -18.85 21.27 -7.09
N GLY A 282 -19.98 21.14 -7.77
CA GLY A 282 -21.16 20.43 -7.26
C GLY A 282 -22.45 20.83 -7.95
N SER A 283 -23.57 20.69 -7.27
CA SER A 283 -24.82 21.35 -7.67
C SER A 283 -24.76 22.84 -7.34
N GLN A 284 -25.56 23.65 -8.03
CA GLN A 284 -25.54 25.12 -7.90
C GLN A 284 -25.65 25.59 -6.43
N ASN A 285 -26.53 24.99 -5.63
CA ASN A 285 -26.70 25.34 -4.22
C ASN A 285 -25.46 25.00 -3.38
N ALA A 286 -24.80 23.86 -3.64
CA ALA A 286 -23.60 23.46 -2.92
C ALA A 286 -22.40 24.38 -3.25
N VAL A 287 -22.31 24.83 -4.51
CA VAL A 287 -21.31 25.82 -4.95
C VAL A 287 -21.54 27.17 -4.25
N GLN A 288 -22.77 27.68 -4.24
CA GLN A 288 -23.08 28.96 -3.58
C GLN A 288 -22.84 28.95 -2.06
N ASP A 289 -23.21 27.87 -1.35
CA ASP A 289 -22.91 27.76 0.08
C ASP A 289 -21.41 27.63 0.37
N SER A 290 -20.67 26.91 -0.48
CA SER A 290 -19.21 26.78 -0.35
C SER A 290 -18.51 28.12 -0.57
N ILE A 291 -18.94 28.92 -1.55
CA ILE A 291 -18.44 30.29 -1.79
C ILE A 291 -18.74 31.17 -0.57
N LYS A 292 -19.94 31.08 0.01
CA LYS A 292 -20.32 31.81 1.23
C LYS A 292 -19.42 31.44 2.41
N GLN A 293 -19.27 30.15 2.72
CA GLN A 293 -18.41 29.70 3.83
C GLN A 293 -16.94 30.07 3.61
N ALA A 294 -16.43 29.98 2.37
CA ALA A 294 -15.07 30.43 2.03
C ALA A 294 -14.91 31.95 2.21
N LYS A 295 -15.91 32.75 1.83
CA LYS A 295 -15.91 34.21 2.03
C LYS A 295 -15.97 34.61 3.51
N GLU A 296 -16.70 33.85 4.32
CA GLU A 296 -16.75 34.04 5.79
C GLU A 296 -15.39 33.71 6.43
N ILE A 297 -14.77 32.57 6.07
CA ILE A 297 -13.45 32.19 6.58
C ILE A 297 -12.38 33.18 6.13
N THR A 298 -12.25 33.46 4.83
CA THR A 298 -11.24 34.42 4.33
C THR A 298 -11.39 35.80 4.99
N LYS A 299 -12.61 36.33 5.15
CA LYS A 299 -12.87 37.59 5.89
C LYS A 299 -12.39 37.56 7.35
N SER A 300 -12.49 36.42 8.04
CA SER A 300 -11.96 36.24 9.41
C SER A 300 -10.43 36.07 9.49
N ASN A 301 -9.73 36.14 8.35
CA ASN A 301 -8.27 36.08 8.23
C ASN A 301 -7.74 37.30 7.44
N SER A 302 -8.26 38.50 7.72
CA SER A 302 -7.79 39.77 7.12
C SER A 302 -7.86 39.88 5.58
N CYS A 303 -8.66 39.05 4.90
CA CYS A 303 -8.81 39.09 3.44
C CYS A 303 -9.17 40.51 2.94
N ARG A 304 -8.34 41.02 2.02
CA ARG A 304 -8.40 42.38 1.46
C ARG A 304 -9.46 42.49 0.37
N SER A 305 -9.50 41.51 -0.53
CA SER A 305 -10.51 41.40 -1.59
C SER A 305 -10.88 39.92 -1.85
N PHE A 306 -12.15 39.67 -2.14
CA PHE A 306 -12.68 38.35 -2.51
C PHE A 306 -13.57 38.50 -3.76
N GLU A 307 -13.02 38.09 -4.91
CA GLU A 307 -13.73 38.04 -6.20
C GLU A 307 -14.19 36.61 -6.48
N PHE A 308 -15.36 36.43 -7.08
CA PHE A 308 -15.82 35.11 -7.54
C PHE A 308 -16.55 35.23 -8.89
N ALA A 309 -16.36 34.22 -9.72
CA ALA A 309 -16.92 34.14 -11.05
C ALA A 309 -18.42 33.79 -11.03
N LYS A 310 -19.17 34.42 -11.93
CA LYS A 310 -20.59 34.19 -12.22
C LYS A 310 -20.80 33.65 -13.65
N THR A 311 -19.75 33.65 -14.47
CA THR A 311 -19.73 33.20 -15.86
C THR A 311 -18.50 32.34 -16.14
N GLU A 312 -18.53 31.57 -17.24
CA GLU A 312 -17.39 30.78 -17.69
C GLU A 312 -16.17 31.67 -18.03
N ASP A 313 -16.39 32.80 -18.71
CA ASP A 313 -15.32 33.75 -19.04
C ASP A 313 -14.66 34.34 -17.77
N GLU A 314 -15.45 34.63 -16.73
CA GLU A 314 -14.91 35.05 -15.42
C GLU A 314 -14.14 33.91 -14.74
N MET A 315 -14.57 32.65 -14.84
CA MET A 315 -13.82 31.49 -14.31
C MET A 315 -12.47 31.32 -15.01
N GLN A 316 -12.45 31.37 -16.34
CA GLN A 316 -11.22 31.26 -17.13
C GLN A 316 -10.30 32.46 -16.88
N SER A 317 -10.85 33.68 -16.75
CA SER A 317 -10.11 34.88 -16.37
C SER A 317 -9.46 34.72 -14.99
N LEU A 318 -10.21 34.31 -13.96
CA LEU A 318 -9.68 34.17 -12.61
C LEU A 318 -8.68 33.02 -12.44
N TRP A 319 -8.91 31.87 -13.07
CA TRP A 319 -8.00 30.73 -12.97
C TRP A 319 -6.72 30.88 -13.82
N SER A 320 -6.72 31.81 -14.79
CA SER A 320 -5.61 32.00 -15.74
C SER A 320 -4.25 32.24 -15.08
N ALA A 321 -4.17 33.07 -14.03
CA ALA A 321 -2.91 33.41 -13.39
C ALA A 321 -2.24 32.17 -12.79
N ARG A 322 -2.98 31.37 -12.00
CA ARG A 322 -2.47 30.11 -11.43
C ARG A 322 -2.08 29.07 -12.50
N LYS A 323 -2.77 29.09 -13.65
CA LYS A 323 -2.46 28.22 -14.82
C LYS A 323 -1.26 28.71 -15.64
N GLN A 324 -0.92 30.00 -15.58
CA GLN A 324 0.16 30.63 -16.37
C GLN A 324 1.45 30.88 -15.56
N ALA A 325 1.41 30.80 -14.23
CA ALA A 325 2.50 31.13 -13.31
C ALA A 325 3.91 30.63 -13.75
N LEU A 326 4.09 29.33 -13.98
CA LEU A 326 5.39 28.78 -14.40
C LEU A 326 5.85 29.38 -15.75
N TRP A 327 4.94 29.56 -16.71
CA TRP A 327 5.24 30.17 -18.01
C TRP A 327 5.60 31.65 -17.89
N ALA A 328 4.96 32.39 -16.97
CA ALA A 328 5.33 33.76 -16.65
C ALA A 328 6.74 33.83 -16.04
N SER A 329 7.05 32.98 -15.05
CA SER A 329 8.39 32.89 -14.43
C SER A 329 9.47 32.57 -15.46
N LEU A 330 9.19 31.69 -16.41
CA LEU A 330 10.10 31.36 -17.51
C LEU A 330 10.23 32.49 -18.56
N ALA A 331 9.18 33.27 -18.79
CA ALA A 331 9.18 34.38 -19.76
C ALA A 331 9.91 35.64 -19.24
N VAL A 332 9.91 35.87 -17.92
CA VAL A 332 10.65 36.99 -17.30
C VAL A 332 12.08 36.61 -16.85
N ARG A 333 12.44 35.31 -16.93
CA ARG A 333 13.77 34.78 -16.57
C ARG A 333 14.88 35.52 -17.34
N PRO A 334 15.89 36.10 -16.67
CA PRO A 334 17.03 36.74 -17.32
C PRO A 334 17.81 35.82 -18.27
N GLU A 335 18.42 36.38 -19.31
CA GLU A 335 19.28 35.60 -20.21
C GLU A 335 20.50 35.04 -19.44
N GLY A 336 20.76 33.75 -19.63
CA GLY A 336 21.86 33.03 -18.97
C GLY A 336 21.53 32.43 -17.61
N THR A 337 20.38 32.73 -16.98
CA THR A 337 19.97 32.07 -15.72
C THR A 337 19.16 30.80 -15.95
N GLN A 338 19.09 29.95 -14.94
CA GLN A 338 18.22 28.78 -14.86
C GLN A 338 17.17 28.95 -13.76
N LEU A 339 16.08 28.20 -13.87
CA LEU A 339 15.01 28.14 -12.89
C LEU A 339 15.05 26.78 -12.19
N TRP A 340 15.36 26.76 -10.89
CA TRP A 340 15.18 25.58 -10.07
C TRP A 340 13.73 25.56 -9.60
N SER A 341 12.93 24.64 -10.15
CA SER A 341 11.61 24.29 -9.60
C SER A 341 11.80 23.14 -8.63
N THR A 342 11.32 23.29 -7.41
CA THR A 342 11.36 22.24 -6.38
C THR A 342 10.13 22.34 -5.48
N ASP A 343 9.79 21.24 -4.83
CA ASP A 343 8.56 21.04 -4.06
C ASP A 343 8.82 20.23 -2.79
N VAL A 344 8.03 20.51 -1.76
CA VAL A 344 7.95 19.74 -0.51
C VAL A 344 6.48 19.66 -0.07
N ALA A 345 6.15 18.78 0.87
CA ALA A 345 4.85 18.79 1.52
C ALA A 345 4.98 18.56 3.02
N VAL A 346 4.11 19.21 3.81
CA VAL A 346 4.08 19.14 5.27
C VAL A 346 2.64 19.01 5.77
N PRO A 347 2.41 18.59 7.04
CA PRO A 347 1.11 18.71 7.68
C PRO A 347 0.56 20.15 7.53
N LEU A 348 -0.72 20.29 7.17
CA LEU A 348 -1.34 21.59 6.82
C LEU A 348 -1.13 22.70 7.87
N SER A 349 -0.98 22.35 9.15
CA SER A 349 -0.71 23.26 10.28
C SER A 349 0.73 23.79 10.34
N ARG A 350 1.66 23.27 9.54
CA ARG A 350 3.09 23.65 9.48
C ARG A 350 3.43 24.43 8.19
N MET A 351 2.54 24.40 7.21
CA MET A 351 2.75 24.93 5.86
C MET A 351 3.11 26.44 5.84
N ALA A 352 2.39 27.27 6.59
CA ALA A 352 2.67 28.71 6.66
C ALA A 352 4.10 29.00 7.15
N GLU A 353 4.50 28.34 8.23
CA GLU A 353 5.82 28.51 8.86
C GLU A 353 6.95 28.05 7.94
N LEU A 354 6.78 26.92 7.24
CA LEU A 354 7.80 26.43 6.31
C LEU A 354 7.97 27.35 5.09
N ILE A 355 6.88 27.92 4.57
CA ILE A 355 6.95 28.87 3.44
C ILE A 355 7.69 30.14 3.87
N GLU A 356 7.30 30.77 4.98
CA GLU A 356 7.97 31.98 5.51
C GLU A 356 9.48 31.73 5.76
N ILE A 357 9.85 30.57 6.31
CA ILE A 357 11.26 30.18 6.51
C ILE A 357 12.01 30.01 5.18
N SER A 358 11.36 29.47 4.15
CA SER A 358 11.98 29.20 2.84
C SER A 358 12.19 30.49 2.04
N GLU A 359 11.22 31.40 2.06
CA GLU A 359 11.31 32.75 1.49
C GLU A 359 12.41 33.58 2.18
N GLN A 360 12.46 33.55 3.51
CA GLN A 360 13.50 34.21 4.29
C GLN A 360 14.90 33.63 4.00
N LYS A 361 15.02 32.31 3.87
CA LYS A 361 16.30 31.64 3.56
C LYS A 361 16.82 32.01 2.17
N ALA A 362 15.96 32.03 1.16
CA ALA A 362 16.32 32.50 -0.19
C ALA A 362 16.74 33.99 -0.18
N SER A 363 15.99 34.82 0.54
CA SER A 363 16.26 36.25 0.66
C SER A 363 17.61 36.55 1.36
N GLN A 364 17.94 35.81 2.43
CA GLN A 364 19.24 35.89 3.11
C GLN A 364 20.42 35.49 2.21
N LEU A 365 20.18 34.63 1.23
CA LEU A 365 21.15 34.19 0.23
C LEU A 365 21.22 35.11 -0.99
N GLY A 366 20.39 36.16 -1.07
CA GLY A 366 20.34 37.08 -2.20
C GLY A 366 19.72 36.49 -3.47
N LEU A 367 18.98 35.39 -3.35
CA LEU A 367 18.38 34.69 -4.48
C LEU A 367 17.00 35.27 -4.82
N PHE A 368 16.71 35.41 -6.11
CA PHE A 368 15.31 35.57 -6.54
C PHE A 368 14.58 34.25 -6.29
N ASN A 369 13.46 34.32 -5.58
CA ASN A 369 12.55 33.20 -5.39
C ASN A 369 11.09 33.67 -5.44
N SER A 370 10.19 32.77 -5.81
CA SER A 370 8.74 32.95 -5.67
C SER A 370 8.07 31.62 -5.27
N VAL A 371 6.92 31.71 -4.59
CA VAL A 371 6.20 30.56 -4.04
C VAL A 371 4.82 30.41 -4.66
N MET A 372 4.47 29.16 -4.96
CA MET A 372 3.13 28.75 -5.38
C MET A 372 2.84 27.35 -4.83
N GLY A 373 1.59 27.00 -4.52
CA GLY A 373 1.33 25.71 -3.89
C GLY A 373 -0.08 25.17 -3.91
N HIS A 374 -0.16 23.85 -3.87
CA HIS A 374 -1.36 23.03 -3.66
C HIS A 374 -1.76 23.04 -2.17
N VAL A 375 -2.01 24.24 -1.63
CA VAL A 375 -2.20 24.46 -0.18
C VAL A 375 -3.45 23.77 0.41
N GLY A 376 -4.31 23.18 -0.42
CA GLY A 376 -5.38 22.28 0.00
C GLY A 376 -4.92 20.92 0.54
N ASP A 377 -3.74 20.41 0.15
CA ASP A 377 -3.19 19.14 0.64
C ASP A 377 -1.83 19.25 1.34
N GLY A 378 -1.25 20.45 1.40
CA GLY A 378 -0.05 20.76 2.21
C GLY A 378 1.25 20.78 1.42
N ASN A 379 1.17 20.65 0.10
CA ASN A 379 2.29 20.84 -0.81
C ASN A 379 2.48 22.31 -1.22
N PHE A 380 3.73 22.73 -1.38
CA PHE A 380 4.09 23.93 -2.13
C PHE A 380 5.38 23.74 -2.93
N HIS A 381 5.56 24.62 -3.91
CA HIS A 381 6.72 24.74 -4.77
C HIS A 381 7.45 26.06 -4.47
N GLN A 382 8.78 26.01 -4.44
CA GLN A 382 9.62 27.20 -4.49
C GLN A 382 10.33 27.25 -5.86
N LEU A 383 10.17 28.36 -6.56
CA LEU A 383 10.80 28.64 -7.85
C LEU A 383 11.97 29.58 -7.62
N VAL A 384 13.21 29.10 -7.78
CA VAL A 384 14.43 29.88 -7.50
C VAL A 384 15.20 30.15 -8.80
N MET A 385 15.51 31.41 -9.09
CA MET A 385 16.34 31.77 -10.26
C MET A 385 17.80 31.97 -9.85
N TYR A 386 18.73 31.40 -10.63
CA TYR A 386 20.17 31.49 -10.38
C TYR A 386 20.95 31.42 -11.70
N ASN A 387 22.13 32.05 -11.75
CA ASN A 387 23.09 31.87 -12.83
C ASN A 387 23.90 30.57 -12.60
N PRO A 388 23.78 29.55 -13.47
CA PRO A 388 24.52 28.30 -13.29
C PRO A 388 26.04 28.49 -13.41
N ASP A 389 26.54 29.45 -14.20
CA ASP A 389 27.97 29.71 -14.33
C ASP A 389 28.55 30.47 -13.13
N ASN A 390 27.71 31.12 -12.31
CA ASN A 390 28.14 31.72 -11.05
C ASN A 390 28.18 30.67 -9.93
N LYS A 391 29.39 30.21 -9.58
CA LYS A 391 29.59 29.17 -8.55
C LYS A 391 28.98 29.53 -7.17
N PRO A 392 29.19 30.74 -6.61
CA PRO A 392 28.44 31.22 -5.45
C PRO A 392 26.92 31.07 -5.54
N GLU A 393 26.27 31.53 -6.61
CA GLU A 393 24.81 31.39 -6.78
C GLU A 393 24.39 29.92 -6.87
N ARG A 394 25.16 29.10 -7.61
CA ARG A 394 24.92 27.65 -7.73
C ARG A 394 25.00 26.92 -6.38
N GLN A 395 25.92 27.34 -5.50
CA GLN A 395 25.98 26.80 -4.13
C GLN A 395 24.80 27.31 -3.29
N ALA A 396 24.51 28.62 -3.36
CA ALA A 396 23.42 29.23 -2.61
C ALA A 396 22.05 28.60 -2.93
N VAL A 397 21.74 28.31 -4.20
CA VAL A 397 20.48 27.62 -4.54
C VAL A 397 20.44 26.19 -3.96
N SER A 398 21.56 25.45 -3.96
CA SER A 398 21.62 24.15 -3.27
C SER A 398 21.36 24.31 -1.77
N ASP A 399 22.06 25.24 -1.11
CA ASP A 399 21.91 25.51 0.33
C ASP A 399 20.49 25.99 0.71
N CYS A 400 19.74 26.55 -0.25
CA CYS A 400 18.34 26.93 -0.09
C CYS A 400 17.42 25.71 -0.22
N VAL A 401 17.58 24.92 -1.29
CA VAL A 401 16.76 23.74 -1.60
C VAL A 401 16.98 22.62 -0.58
N ASP A 402 18.24 22.30 -0.25
CA ASP A 402 18.60 21.36 0.83
C ASP A 402 18.05 21.86 2.19
N GLY A 403 18.09 23.17 2.43
CA GLY A 403 17.53 23.79 3.63
C GLY A 403 16.02 23.59 3.75
N MET A 404 15.27 23.86 2.69
CA MET A 404 13.81 23.63 2.63
C MET A 404 13.47 22.16 2.86
N MET A 405 14.20 21.23 2.23
CA MET A 405 13.99 19.78 2.41
C MET A 405 14.25 19.34 3.86
N VAL A 406 15.33 19.81 4.49
CA VAL A 406 15.62 19.50 5.90
C VAL A 406 14.52 20.04 6.82
N ARG A 407 14.07 21.29 6.62
CA ARG A 407 12.98 21.85 7.42
C ARG A 407 11.65 21.15 7.20
N ALA A 408 11.35 20.67 5.99
CA ALA A 408 10.17 19.84 5.74
C ALA A 408 10.19 18.55 6.57
N LEU A 409 11.33 17.84 6.61
CA LEU A 409 11.50 16.61 7.39
C LEU A 409 11.42 16.84 8.90
N GLU A 410 12.00 17.94 9.40
CA GLU A 410 11.86 18.35 10.82
C GLU A 410 10.41 18.67 11.22
N MET A 411 9.54 18.98 10.25
CA MET A 411 8.11 19.26 10.44
C MET A 411 7.19 18.07 10.11
N GLU A 412 7.71 16.84 10.14
CA GLU A 412 6.99 15.60 9.78
C GLU A 412 6.47 15.55 8.33
N GLY A 413 7.11 16.31 7.43
CA GLY A 413 6.83 16.34 6.00
C GLY A 413 7.68 15.40 5.15
N THR A 414 7.68 15.66 3.84
CA THR A 414 8.41 14.92 2.80
C THR A 414 9.24 15.87 1.93
N VAL A 415 10.36 15.36 1.39
CA VAL A 415 11.21 16.11 0.45
C VAL A 415 10.57 16.27 -0.94
N SER A 416 9.44 15.63 -1.22
CA SER A 416 8.74 15.72 -2.51
C SER A 416 7.24 15.48 -2.33
N GLY A 417 6.43 16.48 -2.63
CA GLY A 417 4.97 16.32 -2.66
C GLY A 417 4.50 15.58 -3.91
N GLU A 418 5.15 15.84 -5.06
CA GLU A 418 4.68 15.33 -6.35
C GLU A 418 5.72 14.97 -7.42
N HIS A 419 6.89 15.62 -7.45
CA HIS A 419 7.84 15.42 -8.56
C HIS A 419 8.62 14.10 -8.49
N GLY A 420 8.55 13.38 -7.36
CA GLY A 420 9.34 12.17 -7.09
C GLY A 420 10.73 12.46 -6.53
N ILE A 421 11.61 11.46 -6.55
CA ILE A 421 12.99 11.53 -6.04
C ILE A 421 13.99 11.75 -7.18
N GLY A 422 13.78 11.07 -8.31
CA GLY A 422 14.52 11.29 -9.55
C GLY A 422 16.04 11.10 -9.41
N LEU A 423 16.80 12.09 -9.88
CA LEU A 423 18.26 12.17 -9.68
C LEU A 423 18.67 13.28 -8.70
N GLY A 424 17.83 14.30 -8.49
CA GLY A 424 18.13 15.44 -7.62
C GLY A 424 18.05 15.06 -6.14
N LYS A 425 16.84 14.77 -5.67
CA LYS A 425 16.52 14.64 -4.23
C LYS A 425 17.12 13.39 -3.59
N LYS A 426 17.60 13.51 -2.34
CA LYS A 426 18.22 12.41 -1.58
C LYS A 426 18.00 12.64 -0.08
N LYS A 427 17.86 11.54 0.70
CA LYS A 427 17.76 11.49 2.18
C LYS A 427 16.41 11.91 2.81
N GLU A 428 15.32 11.24 2.46
CA GLU A 428 14.11 11.23 3.32
C GLU A 428 14.10 10.04 4.28
N LEU A 429 14.19 8.83 3.75
CA LEU A 429 13.93 7.61 4.49
C LEU A 429 15.17 7.06 5.20
N GLY A 430 14.95 6.42 6.36
CA GLY A 430 16.03 5.79 7.14
C GLY A 430 16.63 4.55 6.45
N PRO A 431 17.89 4.17 6.77
CA PRO A 431 18.61 3.09 6.08
C PRO A 431 17.89 1.73 6.05
N ALA A 432 17.10 1.39 7.07
CA ALA A 432 16.32 0.14 7.10
C ALA A 432 15.22 0.12 6.02
N THR A 433 14.44 1.19 5.89
CA THR A 433 13.40 1.33 4.87
C THR A 433 14.01 1.31 3.47
N ILE A 434 15.12 2.03 3.28
CA ILE A 434 15.88 2.03 2.03
C ILE A 434 16.46 0.65 1.71
N GLY A 435 16.92 -0.11 2.72
CA GLY A 435 17.38 -1.49 2.55
C GLY A 435 16.30 -2.42 2.00
N ILE A 436 15.04 -2.25 2.43
CA ILE A 436 13.89 -2.98 1.87
C ILE A 436 13.60 -2.55 0.42
N MET A 437 13.64 -1.24 0.11
CA MET A 437 13.50 -0.75 -1.27
C MET A 437 14.59 -1.32 -2.18
N LYS A 438 15.84 -1.38 -1.70
CA LYS A 438 16.95 -2.00 -2.43
C LYS A 438 16.72 -3.50 -2.63
N ALA A 439 16.29 -4.24 -1.60
CA ALA A 439 16.01 -5.67 -1.72
C ALA A 439 14.90 -5.97 -2.75
N ILE A 440 13.87 -5.12 -2.84
CA ILE A 440 12.83 -5.22 -3.88
C ILE A 440 13.43 -4.95 -5.28
N LYS A 441 14.24 -3.90 -5.42
CA LYS A 441 14.96 -3.59 -6.67
C LYS A 441 15.88 -4.73 -7.10
N ASP A 442 16.67 -5.29 -6.19
CA ASP A 442 17.54 -6.45 -6.43
C ASP A 442 16.76 -7.70 -6.84
N THR A 443 15.50 -7.84 -6.39
CA THR A 443 14.63 -8.99 -6.70
C THR A 443 13.97 -8.86 -8.07
N LEU A 444 13.48 -7.67 -8.45
CA LEU A 444 12.79 -7.42 -9.71
C LEU A 444 13.73 -7.04 -10.87
N ASP A 445 14.94 -6.60 -10.54
CA ASP A 445 16.00 -6.23 -11.48
C ASP A 445 17.40 -6.52 -10.90
N PRO A 446 17.81 -7.80 -10.82
CA PRO A 446 19.09 -8.23 -10.25
C PRO A 446 20.32 -7.75 -11.05
N HIS A 447 20.11 -7.08 -12.18
CA HIS A 447 21.16 -6.50 -13.02
C HIS A 447 21.15 -4.97 -13.06
N TRP A 448 20.21 -4.33 -12.34
CA TRP A 448 20.05 -2.87 -12.27
C TRP A 448 20.00 -2.21 -13.67
N LEU A 449 19.22 -2.81 -14.58
CA LEU A 449 19.03 -2.32 -15.95
C LEU A 449 17.88 -1.31 -16.05
N LEU A 450 16.83 -1.41 -15.23
CA LEU A 450 15.67 -0.52 -15.28
C LEU A 450 15.96 0.80 -14.55
N ASN A 451 16.04 1.89 -15.34
CA ASN A 451 16.26 3.28 -14.93
C ASN A 451 17.31 3.48 -13.79
N PRO A 452 18.56 2.99 -13.96
CA PRO A 452 19.57 3.01 -12.89
C PRO A 452 20.09 4.41 -12.53
N ALA A 453 20.87 4.46 -11.43
CA ALA A 453 21.31 5.64 -10.67
C ALA A 453 20.26 6.34 -9.78
N ARG A 454 18.97 5.99 -9.88
CA ARG A 454 17.96 6.40 -8.88
C ARG A 454 18.22 5.65 -7.57
N LYS A 455 18.98 6.27 -6.67
CA LYS A 455 19.54 5.59 -5.50
C LYS A 455 18.54 5.47 -4.37
N ALA A 456 18.11 4.24 -4.09
CA ALA A 456 17.88 3.80 -2.72
C ALA A 456 19.18 4.01 -1.91
N ALA A 457 19.29 5.15 -1.22
CA ALA A 457 20.54 5.66 -0.65
C ALA A 457 20.98 4.94 0.64
N VAL A 458 21.75 3.86 0.50
CA VAL A 458 22.46 3.21 1.63
C VAL A 458 23.91 3.67 1.68
N THR A 459 24.34 4.13 2.85
CA THR A 459 25.76 4.33 3.21
C THR A 459 26.03 3.66 4.56
N GLY A 460 27.07 2.84 4.64
CA GLY A 460 27.49 2.14 5.86
C GLY A 460 27.49 0.63 5.71
N SER A 461 28.68 0.04 5.74
CA SER A 461 28.90 -1.39 5.97
C SER A 461 30.14 -1.54 6.83
N ASP A 462 29.95 -1.73 8.14
CA ASP A 462 31.06 -1.93 9.06
C ASP A 462 31.85 -3.19 8.71
N SER A 463 33.18 -3.07 8.73
CA SER A 463 34.08 -4.22 8.82
C SER A 463 35.24 -3.86 9.74
N PRO A 464 35.56 -4.69 10.75
CA PRO A 464 36.42 -4.27 11.84
C PRO A 464 37.89 -4.22 11.42
N LYS A 465 38.57 -3.12 11.73
CA LYS A 465 40.04 -3.03 11.70
C LYS A 465 40.59 -2.38 12.97
N MET A 466 41.76 -2.88 13.36
CA MET A 466 42.48 -2.48 14.56
C MET A 466 42.96 -1.03 14.51
N THR A 467 42.98 -0.43 15.69
CA THR A 467 43.83 0.67 16.16
C THR A 467 44.98 1.10 15.23
N ASP A 468 45.03 2.39 14.89
CA ASP A 468 46.02 3.28 15.50
C ASP A 468 45.49 4.73 15.63
N ARG A 469 46.22 5.60 16.31
CA ARG A 469 45.88 7.02 16.55
C ARG A 469 46.62 7.94 15.58
N THR A 470 45.88 8.70 14.78
CA THR A 470 46.06 10.16 14.54
C THR A 470 44.99 10.61 13.54
N GLY A 471 44.31 11.73 13.81
CA GLY A 471 43.14 12.15 13.01
C GLY A 471 43.45 13.24 11.99
N ASN A 472 42.84 13.14 10.80
CA ASN A 472 42.48 14.29 9.96
C ASN A 472 41.43 13.86 8.90
N ASP A 473 40.17 13.65 9.33
CA ASP A 473 39.15 13.04 8.48
C ASP A 473 38.48 14.03 7.51
N GLY A 474 39.03 14.12 6.30
CA GLY A 474 38.35 14.73 5.16
C GLY A 474 37.31 13.78 4.55
N LEU A 475 36.13 14.31 4.16
CA LEU A 475 35.07 13.51 3.52
C LEU A 475 35.55 12.85 2.22
N GLN A 476 35.77 11.53 2.25
CA GLN A 476 35.92 10.72 1.05
C GLN A 476 34.57 10.14 0.62
N SER A 477 34.13 10.49 -0.59
CA SER A 477 32.96 9.87 -1.21
C SER A 477 33.31 8.52 -1.83
N VAL A 478 32.79 7.43 -1.27
CA VAL A 478 32.98 6.08 -1.86
C VAL A 478 32.14 5.95 -3.13
N GLN A 479 32.84 5.90 -4.27
CA GLN A 479 32.28 5.62 -5.58
C GLN A 479 32.15 4.09 -5.76
N LEU A 480 31.00 3.63 -6.27
CA LEU A 480 30.82 2.23 -6.66
C LEU A 480 31.22 2.07 -8.13
N ASP A 481 32.41 1.49 -8.35
CA ASP A 481 32.94 1.29 -9.69
C ASP A 481 32.22 0.15 -10.42
N PHE A 482 31.56 0.50 -11.52
CA PHE A 482 31.23 -0.46 -12.57
C PHE A 482 32.48 -0.66 -13.44
N VAL A 483 33.00 -1.89 -13.49
CA VAL A 483 34.16 -2.23 -14.34
C VAL A 483 33.84 -1.94 -15.81
N PRO A 484 34.60 -1.08 -16.51
CA PRO A 484 34.31 -0.76 -17.91
C PRO A 484 34.56 -1.96 -18.84
N ILE A 485 33.50 -2.46 -19.47
CA ILE A 485 33.64 -3.44 -20.55
C ILE A 485 34.01 -2.69 -21.84
N ASN A 486 35.28 -2.82 -22.21
CA ASN A 486 35.98 -2.22 -23.36
C ASN A 486 36.27 -0.71 -23.24
N GLN A 487 37.57 -0.39 -23.14
CA GLN A 487 38.06 0.95 -23.45
C GLN A 487 37.97 1.18 -24.97
N ALA A 488 37.40 2.32 -25.38
CA ALA A 488 37.47 2.80 -26.76
C ALA A 488 38.36 4.05 -26.80
N SER A 489 39.47 3.98 -27.53
CA SER A 489 40.41 5.09 -27.72
C SER A 489 39.82 6.12 -28.69
N SER A 490 39.28 7.21 -28.14
CA SER A 490 38.72 8.31 -28.92
C SER A 490 39.81 9.28 -29.43
N PRO A 491 39.84 9.64 -30.73
CA PRO A 491 40.61 10.79 -31.21
C PRO A 491 40.00 12.11 -30.71
N PRO A 492 40.77 13.22 -30.66
CA PRO A 492 40.35 14.45 -30.01
C PRO A 492 39.16 15.15 -30.68
N GLU A 493 38.37 15.86 -29.86
CA GLU A 493 37.18 16.60 -30.29
C GLU A 493 37.46 17.60 -31.42
N SER A 494 36.52 17.73 -32.37
CA SER A 494 36.39 18.96 -33.16
C SER A 494 34.98 19.54 -33.00
N LYS A 495 34.86 20.60 -32.20
CA LYS A 495 33.58 21.24 -31.82
C LYS A 495 32.94 22.00 -32.99
N ARG A 496 32.32 21.26 -33.91
CA ARG A 496 31.54 21.82 -35.03
C ARG A 496 30.11 22.16 -34.59
N ARG A 497 29.92 23.33 -33.96
CA ARG A 497 28.58 23.96 -33.84
C ARG A 497 27.93 24.06 -35.24
N ARG A 498 26.94 23.22 -35.53
CA ARG A 498 26.08 23.38 -36.71
C ARG A 498 24.98 24.40 -36.41
N THR A 499 24.57 25.15 -37.42
CA THR A 499 23.56 26.22 -37.30
C THR A 499 22.34 25.86 -38.11
N TYR A 500 21.15 25.93 -37.51
CA TYR A 500 19.89 25.58 -38.18
C TYR A 500 19.59 26.55 -39.33
N LEU A 501 19.58 26.02 -40.57
CA LEU A 501 19.43 26.79 -41.81
C LEU A 501 17.95 26.97 -42.18
N SER A 502 17.23 27.73 -41.34
CA SER A 502 15.90 28.25 -41.68
C SER A 502 15.98 29.44 -42.64
N CYS A 503 15.07 29.49 -43.63
CA CYS A 503 14.89 30.68 -44.48
C CYS A 503 14.34 31.86 -43.66
N GLU A 504 14.55 33.10 -44.14
CA GLU A 504 14.13 34.29 -43.38
C GLU A 504 12.61 34.33 -43.10
N ARG A 505 11.77 33.85 -44.04
CA ARG A 505 10.31 33.89 -43.90
C ARG A 505 9.80 32.94 -42.80
N CYS A 506 10.25 31.69 -42.78
CA CYS A 506 9.93 30.75 -41.69
C CYS A 506 10.53 31.21 -40.35
N ARG A 507 11.77 31.73 -40.36
CA ARG A 507 12.44 32.26 -39.16
C ARG A 507 11.66 33.42 -38.52
N ARG A 508 11.24 34.42 -39.32
CA ARG A 508 10.43 35.55 -38.84
C ARG A 508 9.06 35.11 -38.31
N ARG A 509 8.47 34.03 -38.85
CA ARG A 509 7.22 33.43 -38.38
C ARG A 509 7.38 32.41 -37.24
N LYS A 510 8.60 32.16 -36.75
CA LYS A 510 8.95 31.08 -35.80
C LYS A 510 8.40 29.68 -36.19
N THR A 511 8.23 29.41 -37.50
CA THR A 511 7.71 28.12 -38.00
C THR A 511 8.85 27.21 -38.49
N ARG A 512 8.65 25.89 -38.37
CA ARG A 512 9.55 24.89 -38.97
C ARG A 512 9.69 25.18 -40.47
N CYS A 513 10.91 25.09 -40.96
CA CYS A 513 11.27 25.34 -42.35
C CYS A 513 11.69 24.02 -42.98
N GLU A 514 10.85 23.40 -43.82
CA GLU A 514 11.23 22.19 -44.57
C GLU A 514 12.07 22.56 -45.81
N PRO A 515 13.41 22.40 -45.81
CA PRO A 515 14.22 22.81 -46.93
C PRO A 515 13.93 21.90 -48.14
N ALA A 516 13.84 22.49 -49.34
CA ALA A 516 13.92 21.68 -50.55
C ALA A 516 15.31 21.03 -50.66
N SER A 517 15.39 19.92 -51.40
CA SER A 517 16.64 19.17 -51.62
C SER A 517 17.75 19.97 -52.31
N ASP A 518 17.39 21.07 -53.00
CA ASP A 518 18.31 22.09 -53.48
C ASP A 518 18.01 23.44 -52.79
N ARG A 519 19.05 24.07 -52.23
CA ARG A 519 18.97 25.39 -51.57
C ARG A 519 18.61 26.55 -52.50
N LYS A 520 18.63 26.34 -53.82
CA LYS A 520 18.11 27.30 -54.81
C LYS A 520 16.59 27.27 -54.97
N ARG A 521 15.91 26.28 -54.40
CA ARG A 521 14.44 26.17 -54.42
C ARG A 521 13.83 26.69 -53.11
N PRO A 522 12.60 27.26 -53.14
CA PRO A 522 11.90 27.64 -51.91
C PRO A 522 11.68 26.43 -51.00
N CYS A 523 11.70 26.65 -49.68
CA CYS A 523 11.29 25.64 -48.71
C CYS A 523 9.84 25.20 -48.98
N GLN A 524 9.47 23.95 -48.68
CA GLN A 524 8.17 23.38 -49.10
C GLN A 524 7.00 24.27 -48.65
N ARG A 525 7.04 24.76 -47.40
CA ARG A 525 6.07 25.70 -46.85
C ARG A 525 5.98 27.06 -47.57
N CYS A 526 7.10 27.64 -48.03
CA CYS A 526 7.04 28.87 -48.83
C CYS A 526 6.61 28.60 -50.28
N SER A 527 6.87 27.40 -50.81
CA SER A 527 6.35 26.96 -52.10
C SER A 527 4.83 26.75 -52.04
N ALA A 528 4.31 26.15 -50.97
CA ALA A 528 2.88 25.94 -50.75
C ALA A 528 2.12 27.26 -50.53
N ASP A 529 2.69 28.19 -49.75
CA ASP A 529 2.15 29.54 -49.57
C ASP A 529 2.24 30.39 -50.87
N ASN A 530 3.01 29.95 -51.88
CA ASN A 530 3.41 30.70 -53.08
C ASN A 530 4.05 32.06 -52.74
N GLN A 531 5.14 32.05 -51.96
CA GLN A 531 5.78 33.24 -51.38
C GLN A 531 7.32 33.19 -51.48
N PRO A 532 7.99 34.36 -51.55
CA PRO A 532 9.45 34.43 -51.65
C PRO A 532 10.15 33.78 -50.45
N CYS A 533 11.28 33.11 -50.74
CA CYS A 533 12.01 32.29 -49.80
C CYS A 533 13.52 32.47 -49.98
N GLU A 534 14.18 33.06 -48.99
CA GLU A 534 15.61 33.38 -49.03
C GLU A 534 16.37 32.73 -47.88
N PHE A 535 17.54 32.14 -48.19
CA PHE A 535 18.50 31.61 -47.25
C PHE A 535 19.79 32.44 -47.28
N ARG A 536 20.19 33.06 -46.16
CA ARG A 536 21.49 33.73 -46.07
C ARG A 536 22.64 32.73 -46.09
N ALA A 537 23.67 33.01 -46.88
CA ALA A 537 24.95 32.34 -46.77
C ALA A 537 25.61 32.62 -45.40
N SER A 538 26.25 31.60 -44.81
CA SER A 538 26.96 31.74 -43.54
C SER A 538 28.36 32.37 -43.73
N ARG A 539 28.87 33.02 -42.67
CA ARG A 539 29.99 33.98 -42.75
C ARG A 539 31.40 33.36 -42.82
N SER A 540 31.56 32.05 -43.05
CA SER A 540 32.84 31.34 -42.89
C SER A 540 33.73 31.25 -44.14
N THR A 541 33.26 31.62 -45.33
CA THR A 541 33.96 31.38 -46.61
C THR A 541 35.09 32.37 -46.95
N LYS A 542 35.72 33.02 -45.95
CA LYS A 542 36.63 34.17 -46.18
C LYS A 542 38.06 34.05 -45.60
N ARG A 543 38.53 32.84 -45.24
CA ARG A 543 39.89 32.66 -44.66
C ARG A 543 40.70 31.44 -45.15
N THR A 544 40.29 30.77 -46.24
CA THR A 544 41.05 29.63 -46.80
C THR A 544 41.00 29.58 -48.34
N LEU A 545 41.01 30.74 -48.99
CA LEU A 545 41.21 30.89 -50.45
C LEU A 545 42.31 31.93 -50.70
N SER A 546 43.50 31.63 -50.18
CA SER A 546 44.71 32.43 -50.35
C SER A 546 45.95 31.56 -50.11
N LEU A 547 46.04 30.46 -50.86
CA LEU A 547 47.21 29.62 -51.08
C LEU A 547 46.87 28.73 -52.29
N ALA A 548 47.58 29.00 -53.38
CA ALA A 548 47.82 28.30 -54.65
C ALA A 548 46.97 27.04 -54.98
N ALA A 549 46.34 26.91 -56.17
CA ALA A 549 46.78 27.16 -57.56
C ALA A 549 47.73 26.07 -58.12
N GLU A 550 47.57 25.76 -59.41
CA GLU A 550 48.10 24.58 -60.13
C GLU A 550 47.46 23.24 -59.64
N ASP A 551 46.87 22.35 -60.44
CA ASP A 551 46.09 22.44 -61.70
C ASP A 551 45.20 21.14 -61.82
N THR A 552 44.48 20.71 -62.88
CA THR A 552 44.45 21.01 -64.33
C THR A 552 43.04 20.76 -64.95
N GLU A 553 42.92 21.03 -66.25
CA GLU A 553 41.92 20.61 -67.27
C GLU A 553 41.39 19.14 -67.24
N SER A 554 40.24 18.75 -67.86
CA SER A 554 39.11 19.50 -68.46
C SER A 554 37.85 18.62 -68.82
N VAL A 555 36.67 19.28 -68.93
CA VAL A 555 35.58 19.14 -69.94
C VAL A 555 34.66 17.86 -70.05
N SER A 556 33.35 18.15 -70.21
CA SER A 556 32.23 17.39 -70.87
C SER A 556 31.52 16.18 -70.19
N ASN A 557 30.27 15.79 -70.56
CA ASN A 557 29.00 16.53 -70.81
C ASN A 557 27.77 15.55 -70.94
N HIS A 558 26.53 16.01 -70.74
CA HIS A 558 25.22 15.40 -71.18
C HIS A 558 24.81 13.96 -70.68
N SER A 559 23.60 13.41 -70.92
CA SER A 559 22.18 13.82 -70.59
C SER A 559 21.14 12.69 -70.94
N HIS A 560 19.83 12.89 -70.68
CA HIS A 560 18.62 12.14 -71.19
C HIS A 560 18.21 10.79 -70.51
N THR A 561 16.99 10.63 -69.91
CA THR A 561 15.62 10.15 -70.38
C THR A 561 15.50 8.67 -70.81
N GLY A 562 14.42 7.88 -70.61
CA GLY A 562 13.11 8.06 -69.92
C GLY A 562 12.07 6.93 -70.26
N THR A 563 10.93 6.85 -69.54
CA THR A 563 9.59 6.23 -69.88
C THR A 563 9.38 4.70 -70.18
N ASP A 564 8.49 4.06 -69.37
CA ASP A 564 7.22 3.34 -69.74
C ASP A 564 7.04 1.83 -70.15
N ILE A 565 5.91 1.25 -69.64
CA ILE A 565 4.92 0.25 -70.20
C ILE A 565 5.08 -1.32 -70.13
N SER A 566 4.28 -1.94 -69.23
CA SER A 566 3.31 -3.09 -69.26
C SER A 566 3.35 -4.43 -70.11
N ILE A 567 3.53 -5.59 -69.42
CA ILE A 567 2.87 -6.98 -69.59
C ILE A 567 3.19 -7.74 -70.95
N PRO A 568 2.70 -8.95 -71.43
CA PRO A 568 1.80 -10.06 -70.92
C PRO A 568 2.08 -11.60 -71.24
N ALA A 569 1.36 -12.50 -70.52
CA ALA A 569 0.69 -13.81 -70.89
C ALA A 569 1.36 -15.16 -71.40
N LEU A 570 1.14 -16.25 -70.61
CA LEU A 570 0.64 -17.65 -70.91
C LEU A 570 1.45 -18.85 -71.59
N ILE A 571 1.46 -20.03 -70.89
CA ILE A 571 1.25 -21.47 -71.36
C ILE A 571 2.39 -22.18 -72.20
N PRO A 572 2.58 -23.56 -72.32
CA PRO A 572 1.82 -24.81 -71.94
C PRO A 572 2.53 -26.06 -71.26
N LEU A 573 1.72 -26.88 -70.55
CA LEU A 573 1.55 -28.38 -70.42
C LEU A 573 2.62 -29.53 -70.54
N ALA A 574 2.70 -30.36 -69.47
CA ALA A 574 2.65 -31.87 -69.37
C ALA A 574 3.79 -32.80 -69.94
N PRO A 575 3.91 -34.15 -69.65
CA PRO A 575 3.04 -35.08 -68.85
C PRO A 575 3.71 -36.20 -67.93
N ARG A 576 2.89 -36.87 -67.05
CA ARG A 576 2.99 -38.28 -66.47
C ARG A 576 4.12 -38.66 -65.47
N ASP A 577 4.02 -39.64 -64.54
CA ASP A 577 2.98 -40.64 -64.12
C ASP A 577 3.16 -41.16 -62.64
N VAL A 578 2.05 -41.38 -61.87
CA VAL A 578 1.68 -42.52 -60.92
C VAL A 578 2.61 -42.94 -59.73
N PRO A 579 2.16 -43.51 -58.54
CA PRO A 579 0.84 -43.96 -58.02
C PRO A 579 0.35 -43.40 -56.63
N VAL A 580 -0.80 -43.89 -56.12
CA VAL A 580 -1.48 -43.56 -54.82
C VAL A 580 -2.14 -44.82 -54.18
N PRO A 581 -2.30 -44.91 -52.84
CA PRO A 581 -3.62 -45.22 -52.21
C PRO A 581 -3.91 -44.31 -50.98
N HIS A 582 -5.13 -43.85 -50.63
CA HIS A 582 -6.41 -44.53 -50.29
C HIS A 582 -6.33 -45.43 -49.03
N LEU A 583 -7.29 -45.48 -48.08
CA LEU A 583 -8.52 -44.71 -47.76
C LEU A 583 -9.03 -45.16 -46.36
N HIS A 584 -9.77 -44.33 -45.58
CA HIS A 584 -11.05 -44.65 -44.90
C HIS A 584 -11.48 -43.69 -43.77
N GLU A 585 -12.80 -43.56 -43.60
CA GLU A 585 -13.53 -42.92 -42.50
C GLU A 585 -14.24 -43.99 -41.63
N THR A 586 -14.58 -43.70 -40.37
CA THR A 586 -15.93 -43.86 -39.75
C THR A 586 -15.96 -43.52 -38.25
N GLU A 587 -17.17 -43.34 -37.69
CA GLU A 587 -17.49 -42.97 -36.30
C GLU A 587 -17.79 -44.21 -35.41
N TYR A 588 -17.84 -44.05 -34.06
CA TYR A 588 -19.01 -44.37 -33.18
C TYR A 588 -18.65 -44.47 -31.66
N VAL A 589 -19.25 -43.58 -30.86
CA VAL A 589 -20.08 -43.79 -29.64
C VAL A 589 -19.79 -44.94 -28.61
N ASN A 590 -19.83 -44.53 -27.31
CA ASN A 590 -20.23 -45.25 -26.06
C ASN A 590 -19.25 -45.97 -25.06
N ASP A 591 -19.60 -45.76 -23.79
CA ASP A 591 -19.62 -46.62 -22.57
C ASP A 591 -18.36 -47.15 -21.83
N LEU A 592 -18.21 -46.63 -20.58
CA LEU A 592 -17.94 -47.37 -19.32
C LEU A 592 -16.52 -48.00 -19.11
N PRO A 593 -16.14 -48.53 -17.91
CA PRO A 593 -16.90 -48.79 -16.67
C PRO A 593 -16.26 -48.26 -15.35
N VAL A 594 -16.79 -48.75 -14.21
CA VAL A 594 -16.40 -48.52 -12.81
C VAL A 594 -15.61 -49.75 -12.28
N THR A 595 -15.13 -49.72 -11.02
CA THR A 595 -14.51 -50.81 -10.19
C THR A 595 -12.99 -51.05 -10.39
N ASP A 596 -12.21 -51.53 -9.41
CA ASP A 596 -12.26 -51.43 -7.92
C ASP A 596 -10.84 -51.73 -7.36
N CYS A 597 -10.70 -51.97 -6.05
CA CYS A 597 -9.47 -51.91 -5.27
C CYS A 597 -8.46 -53.08 -5.41
N SER A 598 -7.25 -52.78 -4.91
CA SER A 598 -6.25 -53.68 -4.32
C SER A 598 -5.29 -54.44 -5.23
N GLN A 599 -4.00 -54.10 -5.11
CA GLN A 599 -2.97 -55.04 -4.63
C GLN A 599 -1.67 -54.34 -4.22
N GLY A 600 -0.91 -55.06 -3.39
CA GLY A 600 0.50 -54.84 -3.01
C GLY A 600 0.99 -56.13 -2.33
N PRO A 601 2.20 -56.21 -1.76
CA PRO A 601 3.26 -55.19 -1.69
C PRO A 601 4.59 -55.66 -2.32
N THR A 602 5.60 -54.78 -2.41
CA THR A 602 7.03 -55.10 -2.11
C THR A 602 7.94 -53.87 -2.20
N SER A 603 9.11 -53.94 -1.56
CA SER A 603 10.22 -52.97 -1.57
C SER A 603 11.46 -53.72 -1.10
N PRO A 604 12.64 -53.62 -1.75
CA PRO A 604 13.59 -52.57 -1.34
C PRO A 604 14.58 -52.06 -2.41
N ALA A 605 15.14 -50.86 -2.16
CA ALA A 605 16.53 -50.42 -2.45
C ALA A 605 17.07 -50.39 -3.92
N ALA A 606 18.02 -49.52 -4.31
CA ALA A 606 18.52 -48.25 -3.75
C ALA A 606 19.38 -47.51 -4.82
N LEU A 607 19.86 -46.31 -4.49
CA LEU A 607 20.75 -45.40 -5.27
C LEU A 607 20.08 -44.72 -6.50
N ASP A 608 20.52 -43.55 -6.95
CA ASP A 608 21.50 -42.60 -6.37
C ASP A 608 20.78 -41.37 -5.75
N ALA A 609 21.44 -40.72 -4.79
CA ALA A 609 21.07 -39.43 -4.22
C ALA A 609 21.74 -38.25 -4.97
N ARG A 610 22.84 -38.49 -5.70
CA ARG A 610 23.69 -37.45 -6.31
C ARG A 610 22.96 -36.54 -7.31
N GLU A 611 22.05 -37.08 -8.12
CA GLU A 611 21.28 -36.29 -9.10
C GLU A 611 20.23 -35.37 -8.45
N ARG A 612 19.71 -35.74 -7.28
CA ARG A 612 18.76 -34.91 -6.51
C ARG A 612 19.41 -33.70 -5.82
N ILE A 613 20.74 -33.60 -5.83
CA ILE A 613 21.48 -32.43 -5.34
C ILE A 613 21.50 -31.30 -6.39
N ILE A 614 21.18 -31.59 -7.66
CA ILE A 614 21.34 -30.66 -8.80
C ILE A 614 20.02 -29.92 -9.13
N SER A 615 18.87 -30.29 -8.54
CA SER A 615 17.53 -29.88 -9.01
C SER A 615 16.67 -29.05 -8.04
N THR A 616 17.23 -28.49 -6.96
CA THR A 616 16.51 -27.51 -6.10
C THR A 616 17.32 -26.25 -5.82
N HIS A 617 16.92 -25.12 -6.40
CA HIS A 617 17.46 -23.80 -6.09
C HIS A 617 17.06 -23.34 -4.67
N ILE A 618 18.06 -22.87 -3.91
CA ILE A 618 17.89 -22.27 -2.57
C ILE A 618 17.63 -20.77 -2.77
N ASN A 619 16.53 -20.25 -2.23
CA ASN A 619 15.96 -18.98 -2.71
C ASN A 619 15.98 -17.80 -1.72
N ASN A 620 16.54 -17.93 -0.51
CA ASN A 620 16.83 -16.77 0.36
C ASN A 620 17.81 -17.12 1.52
N ALA A 621 18.29 -16.09 2.23
CA ALA A 621 19.21 -16.24 3.36
C ALA A 621 18.55 -16.68 4.69
N SER A 622 17.21 -16.70 4.81
CA SER A 622 16.52 -17.23 5.98
C SER A 622 16.59 -18.76 6.02
N ASP A 623 16.55 -19.43 4.86
CA ASP A 623 16.65 -20.89 4.75
C ASP A 623 18.03 -21.39 5.23
N ALA A 624 19.09 -20.59 5.03
CA ALA A 624 20.42 -20.87 5.59
C ALA A 624 20.47 -20.78 7.13
N LEU A 625 19.61 -19.94 7.73
CA LEU A 625 19.52 -19.76 9.17
C LEU A 625 18.70 -20.88 9.85
N ASP A 626 17.62 -21.37 9.23
CA ASP A 626 16.87 -22.53 9.73
C ASP A 626 17.76 -23.80 9.74
N LEU A 627 18.70 -23.98 8.79
CA LEU A 627 19.70 -25.06 8.82
C LEU A 627 20.68 -24.95 10.00
N LEU A 628 21.24 -23.75 10.25
CA LEU A 628 22.12 -23.50 11.40
C LEU A 628 21.39 -23.71 12.73
N THR A 629 20.13 -23.27 12.82
CA THR A 629 19.31 -23.43 14.04
C THR A 629 19.00 -24.91 14.31
N PHE A 630 18.72 -25.70 13.27
CA PHE A 630 18.49 -27.14 13.40
C PHE A 630 19.76 -27.90 13.82
N ALA A 631 20.93 -27.51 13.31
CA ALA A 631 22.22 -28.10 13.70
C ALA A 631 22.61 -27.78 15.15
N LEU A 632 22.44 -26.52 15.59
CA LEU A 632 22.83 -26.05 16.92
C LEU A 632 21.90 -26.56 18.04
N SER A 633 20.65 -26.88 17.71
CA SER A 633 19.70 -27.51 18.65
C SER A 633 20.00 -29.00 18.92
N GLY A 634 20.96 -29.59 18.20
CA GLY A 634 21.11 -31.05 18.05
C GLY A 634 22.09 -31.75 19.00
N THR A 635 22.83 -31.06 19.87
CA THR A 635 23.81 -31.71 20.77
C THR A 635 24.03 -30.99 22.10
N ARG A 636 23.94 -31.75 23.21
CA ARG A 636 24.22 -31.36 24.62
C ARG A 636 23.24 -30.30 25.19
N ALA A 637 22.62 -30.48 26.36
CA ALA A 637 22.76 -31.54 27.36
C ALA A 637 21.51 -31.67 28.25
N TYR A 638 21.18 -32.88 28.68
CA TYR A 638 20.56 -33.16 29.98
C TYR A 638 20.96 -34.57 30.43
N ASN A 639 22.16 -34.66 31.02
CA ASN A 639 22.64 -35.84 31.72
C ASN A 639 23.43 -35.35 32.95
N ASN A 640 22.85 -35.46 34.15
CA ASN A 640 23.62 -35.67 35.37
C ASN A 640 22.75 -36.38 36.43
N PRO A 641 23.22 -37.42 37.14
CA PRO A 641 22.38 -38.25 38.00
C PRO A 641 22.57 -37.97 39.50
N SER A 642 21.48 -37.71 40.24
CA SER A 642 21.53 -37.69 41.72
C SER A 642 20.15 -37.76 42.41
N ALA A 643 19.40 -38.87 42.24
CA ALA A 643 18.28 -39.22 43.12
C ALA A 643 17.91 -40.72 43.04
N THR A 644 18.14 -41.47 44.12
CA THR A 644 17.72 -42.86 44.31
C THR A 644 17.59 -43.15 45.82
N PRO A 645 16.78 -44.13 46.25
CA PRO A 645 15.44 -44.43 45.77
C PRO A 645 14.43 -44.66 46.94
N SER A 646 13.15 -44.77 46.64
CA SER A 646 12.22 -45.61 47.42
C SER A 646 11.76 -46.80 46.57
N ARG A 647 11.46 -47.93 47.22
CA ARG A 647 11.55 -49.27 46.60
C ARG A 647 10.46 -50.19 47.13
N GLU A 648 9.58 -50.65 46.24
CA GLU A 648 8.83 -51.93 46.22
C GLU A 648 7.75 -51.85 45.11
N SER A 649 7.35 -52.92 44.41
CA SER A 649 7.88 -54.28 44.37
C SER A 649 7.59 -54.99 43.02
N GLN A 650 8.54 -55.85 42.61
CA GLN A 650 8.47 -57.02 41.72
C GLN A 650 7.59 -57.06 40.44
N VAL A 651 8.24 -57.49 39.35
CA VAL A 651 7.63 -57.90 38.06
C VAL A 651 7.44 -59.42 38.05
N PRO A 652 6.37 -59.93 37.42
CA PRO A 652 6.50 -61.09 36.52
C PRO A 652 6.08 -60.76 35.08
N SER A 653 6.49 -61.61 34.15
CA SER A 653 6.38 -61.38 32.71
C SER A 653 5.22 -62.16 32.05
N THR A 654 5.08 -61.97 30.73
CA THR A 654 4.26 -62.77 29.79
C THR A 654 2.74 -62.72 29.91
N THR A 655 2.10 -61.97 29.00
CA THR A 655 1.12 -62.54 28.05
C THR A 655 0.86 -61.58 26.88
N SER A 656 0.55 -62.15 25.72
CA SER A 656 0.14 -61.46 24.50
C SER A 656 -0.68 -62.42 23.63
N PRO A 657 -1.56 -61.97 22.72
CA PRO A 657 -2.15 -60.63 22.56
C PRO A 657 -3.69 -60.64 22.44
N THR A 658 -4.36 -59.55 22.80
CA THR A 658 -5.79 -59.34 22.45
C THR A 658 -6.13 -57.87 22.20
N GLY A 659 -6.80 -57.59 21.07
CA GLY A 659 -7.66 -56.41 20.84
C GLY A 659 -7.07 -55.02 21.06
N ILE A 660 -6.32 -54.49 20.08
CA ILE A 660 -6.30 -53.03 19.88
C ILE A 660 -7.67 -52.66 19.30
N SER A 661 -8.45 -51.84 20.00
CA SER A 661 -9.78 -51.41 19.52
C SER A 661 -9.66 -50.42 18.35
N ASP A 662 -10.63 -50.43 17.44
CA ASP A 662 -10.68 -49.50 16.29
C ASP A 662 -10.62 -48.03 16.71
N THR A 663 -11.10 -47.70 17.91
CA THR A 663 -10.99 -46.37 18.51
C THR A 663 -9.53 -45.91 18.70
N ALA A 664 -8.62 -46.79 19.11
CA ALA A 664 -7.21 -46.45 19.29
C ALA A 664 -6.49 -46.25 17.94
N LEU A 665 -6.81 -47.09 16.94
CA LEU A 665 -6.33 -46.95 15.56
C LEU A 665 -6.85 -45.65 14.90
N GLY A 666 -8.11 -45.28 15.18
CA GLY A 666 -8.71 -44.03 14.73
C GLY A 666 -8.00 -42.79 15.31
N GLN A 667 -7.70 -42.78 16.61
CA GLN A 667 -7.02 -41.66 17.26
C GLN A 667 -5.59 -41.44 16.74
N ASP A 668 -4.79 -42.48 16.58
CA ASP A 668 -3.43 -42.38 16.01
C ASP A 668 -3.45 -41.82 14.57
N ARG A 669 -4.44 -42.22 13.76
CA ARG A 669 -4.67 -41.64 12.43
C ARG A 669 -5.05 -40.16 12.48
N ALA A 670 -5.83 -39.73 13.48
CA ALA A 670 -6.22 -38.34 13.66
C ALA A 670 -5.02 -37.44 13.98
N TRP A 671 -4.13 -37.85 14.89
CA TRP A 671 -2.89 -37.12 15.20
C TRP A 671 -1.99 -36.92 13.96
N LYS A 672 -1.86 -37.94 13.11
CA LYS A 672 -1.03 -37.91 11.89
C LYS A 672 -1.63 -37.05 10.76
N THR A 673 -2.95 -36.87 10.74
CA THR A 673 -3.64 -36.07 9.72
C THR A 673 -3.91 -34.62 10.13
N PHE A 674 -3.89 -34.32 11.44
CA PHE A 674 -4.19 -33.01 12.00
C PHE A 674 -3.37 -31.87 11.35
N ALA A 675 -4.05 -30.77 11.02
CA ALA A 675 -3.55 -29.77 10.10
C ALA A 675 -2.24 -29.09 10.53
N LEU A 676 -2.03 -28.85 11.83
CA LEU A 676 -0.81 -28.21 12.34
C LEU A 676 0.38 -29.18 12.36
N ILE A 677 0.16 -30.45 12.73
CA ILE A 677 1.19 -31.50 12.77
C ILE A 677 1.59 -31.91 11.36
N ARG A 678 0.62 -32.14 10.46
CA ARG A 678 0.86 -32.45 9.04
C ARG A 678 1.63 -31.35 8.30
N LYS A 679 1.53 -30.10 8.77
CA LYS A 679 2.30 -28.94 8.26
C LYS A 679 3.62 -28.69 8.99
N ARG A 680 3.99 -29.54 9.97
CA ARG A 680 5.18 -29.39 10.84
C ARG A 680 5.24 -28.05 11.58
N ILE A 681 4.09 -27.45 11.87
CA ILE A 681 3.97 -26.20 12.65
C ILE A 681 4.18 -26.52 14.14
N VAL A 682 3.57 -27.62 14.61
CA VAL A 682 3.64 -28.14 15.98
C VAL A 682 3.97 -29.63 15.99
N SER A 683 4.55 -30.13 17.07
CA SER A 683 4.60 -31.55 17.42
C SER A 683 3.32 -31.98 18.16
N GLN A 684 3.12 -33.30 18.28
CA GLN A 684 2.05 -33.86 19.12
C GLN A 684 2.23 -33.46 20.60
N GLN A 685 3.46 -33.44 21.13
CA GLN A 685 3.71 -33.04 22.52
C GLN A 685 3.41 -31.56 22.77
N GLU A 686 3.71 -30.68 21.82
CA GLU A 686 3.36 -29.25 21.92
C GLU A 686 1.84 -29.05 21.94
N VAL A 687 1.09 -29.76 21.08
CA VAL A 687 -0.40 -29.73 21.12
C VAL A 687 -0.95 -30.25 22.45
N MET A 688 -0.42 -31.38 22.96
CA MET A 688 -0.81 -31.91 24.26
C MET A 688 -0.56 -30.89 25.39
N ALA A 689 0.56 -30.17 25.36
CA ALA A 689 0.89 -29.15 26.35
C ALA A 689 -0.03 -27.92 26.25
N TYR A 690 -0.35 -27.46 25.04
CA TYR A 690 -1.28 -26.33 24.84
C TYR A 690 -2.74 -26.67 25.19
N LEU A 691 -3.19 -27.90 24.91
CA LEU A 691 -4.51 -28.36 25.33
C LEU A 691 -4.58 -28.55 26.85
N GLY A 692 -3.53 -29.11 27.46
CA GLY A 692 -3.39 -29.17 28.93
C GLY A 692 -3.48 -27.76 29.54
N PHE A 693 -2.65 -26.82 29.10
CA PHE A 693 -2.73 -25.43 29.54
C PHE A 693 -4.13 -24.81 29.34
N PHE A 694 -4.81 -25.10 28.22
CA PHE A 694 -6.17 -24.64 28.02
C PHE A 694 -7.12 -25.18 29.11
N PHE A 695 -7.19 -26.50 29.27
CA PHE A 695 -8.12 -27.14 30.20
C PHE A 695 -7.75 -26.99 31.68
N ASP A 696 -6.48 -26.69 31.98
CA ASP A 696 -5.96 -26.46 33.33
C ASP A 696 -6.05 -24.97 33.76
N GLN A 697 -5.95 -24.00 32.82
CA GLN A 697 -5.85 -22.56 33.15
C GLN A 697 -6.93 -21.67 32.51
N LEU A 698 -7.32 -21.91 31.25
CA LEU A 698 -8.23 -21.02 30.51
C LEU A 698 -9.68 -21.50 30.53
N TRP A 699 -9.92 -22.81 30.48
CA TRP A 699 -11.26 -23.40 30.48
C TRP A 699 -12.14 -22.95 31.65
N PRO A 700 -11.67 -22.80 32.92
CA PRO A 700 -12.49 -22.28 34.01
C PRO A 700 -13.04 -20.86 33.76
N LEU A 701 -12.33 -20.02 32.99
CA LEU A 701 -12.77 -18.66 32.63
C LEU A 701 -13.83 -18.64 31.52
N LYS A 702 -13.91 -19.67 30.66
CA LYS A 702 -14.94 -19.80 29.63
C LYS A 702 -15.19 -21.27 29.24
N PRO A 703 -15.93 -22.03 30.07
CA PRO A 703 -16.19 -23.45 29.86
C PRO A 703 -17.24 -23.71 28.75
N VAL A 704 -16.91 -23.37 27.49
CA VAL A 704 -17.73 -23.62 26.28
C VAL A 704 -17.40 -24.94 25.59
N VAL A 705 -16.68 -25.83 26.27
CA VAL A 705 -16.28 -27.16 25.81
C VAL A 705 -16.57 -28.14 26.95
N PRO A 706 -17.16 -29.32 26.71
CA PRO A 706 -17.51 -30.29 27.75
C PRO A 706 -16.35 -30.65 28.68
N SER A 707 -16.69 -30.90 29.94
CA SER A 707 -15.80 -31.37 30.99
C SER A 707 -15.07 -32.67 30.59
N TYR A 708 -15.74 -33.54 29.82
CA TYR A 708 -15.20 -34.75 29.21
C TYR A 708 -13.88 -34.54 28.44
N TYR A 709 -13.71 -33.40 27.76
CA TYR A 709 -12.52 -33.12 26.96
C TYR A 709 -11.34 -32.55 27.77
N ARG A 710 -11.45 -32.41 29.11
CA ARG A 710 -10.31 -32.03 29.96
C ARG A 710 -9.26 -33.14 30.08
N ASP A 711 -9.69 -34.41 30.06
CA ASP A 711 -8.81 -35.57 30.13
C ASP A 711 -7.89 -35.66 28.90
N ARG A 712 -6.58 -35.78 29.15
CA ARG A 712 -5.55 -35.91 28.11
C ARG A 712 -5.74 -37.16 27.25
N ALA A 713 -6.42 -38.20 27.76
CA ALA A 713 -6.79 -39.38 26.99
C ALA A 713 -7.79 -39.08 25.85
N THR A 714 -8.65 -38.07 25.99
CA THR A 714 -9.70 -37.75 24.99
C THR A 714 -9.23 -36.75 23.93
N TYR A 715 -8.04 -36.16 24.05
CA TYR A 715 -7.53 -35.16 23.10
C TYR A 715 -7.38 -35.72 21.66
N GLY A 716 -7.06 -37.01 21.50
CA GLY A 716 -7.01 -37.65 20.19
C GLY A 716 -8.39 -37.76 19.52
N GLN A 717 -9.45 -37.90 20.32
CA GLN A 717 -10.83 -37.90 19.86
C GLN A 717 -11.32 -36.47 19.58
N LEU A 718 -10.98 -35.49 20.42
CA LEU A 718 -11.25 -34.07 20.17
C LEU A 718 -10.64 -33.58 18.84
N ILE A 719 -9.46 -34.08 18.46
CA ILE A 719 -8.83 -33.81 17.15
C ILE A 719 -9.57 -34.47 16.00
N ALA A 720 -10.12 -35.67 16.20
CA ALA A 720 -10.87 -36.39 15.17
C ALA A 720 -12.26 -35.78 14.92
N GLU A 721 -12.93 -35.33 15.99
CA GLU A 721 -14.29 -34.79 15.96
C GLU A 721 -14.33 -33.28 15.66
N GLU A 722 -13.44 -32.49 16.28
CA GLU A 722 -13.49 -31.02 16.27
C GLU A 722 -12.10 -30.39 15.99
N PRO A 723 -11.46 -30.71 14.85
CA PRO A 723 -10.11 -30.23 14.53
C PRO A 723 -10.01 -28.70 14.42
N LEU A 724 -11.10 -28.00 14.06
CA LEU A 724 -11.12 -26.53 14.02
C LEU A 724 -11.01 -25.93 15.43
N LEU A 725 -11.70 -26.54 16.41
CA LEU A 725 -11.59 -26.15 17.82
C LEU A 725 -10.17 -26.35 18.32
N VAL A 726 -9.52 -27.50 18.04
CA VAL A 726 -8.14 -27.72 18.50
C VAL A 726 -7.16 -26.70 17.91
N VAL A 727 -7.34 -26.26 16.65
CA VAL A 727 -6.57 -25.13 16.11
C VAL A 727 -6.84 -23.84 16.87
N CYS A 728 -8.09 -23.57 17.27
CA CYS A 728 -8.45 -22.42 18.10
C CYS A 728 -7.78 -22.48 19.48
N LEU A 729 -7.91 -23.61 20.20
CA LEU A 729 -7.32 -23.83 21.53
C LEU A 729 -5.79 -23.70 21.50
N VAL A 730 -5.12 -24.31 20.52
CA VAL A 730 -3.66 -24.17 20.34
C VAL A 730 -3.27 -22.72 20.04
N THR A 731 -4.03 -21.99 19.22
CA THR A 731 -3.77 -20.57 18.93
C THR A 731 -3.92 -19.70 20.19
N LEU A 732 -4.90 -19.99 21.04
CA LEU A 732 -5.12 -19.25 22.28
C LEU A 732 -4.04 -19.56 23.33
N SER A 733 -3.80 -20.85 23.63
CA SER A 733 -2.80 -21.26 24.63
C SER A 733 -1.38 -20.83 24.24
N SER A 734 -1.00 -20.89 22.96
CA SER A 734 0.32 -20.42 22.50
C SER A 734 0.56 -18.92 22.65
N ARG A 735 -0.45 -18.13 23.04
CA ARG A 735 -0.28 -16.72 23.42
C ARG A 735 0.13 -16.52 24.88
N TYR A 736 -0.15 -17.49 25.76
CA TYR A 736 0.02 -17.38 27.22
C TYR A 736 0.95 -18.43 27.82
N PHE A 737 1.19 -19.52 27.10
CA PHE A 737 2.05 -20.62 27.51
C PHE A 737 3.34 -20.60 26.66
N PRO A 738 4.46 -20.05 27.17
CA PRO A 738 5.77 -20.33 26.60
C PRO A 738 6.07 -21.83 26.80
N LEU A 739 6.49 -22.52 25.73
CA LEU A 739 6.90 -23.92 25.86
C LEU A 739 8.15 -24.05 26.73
N PRO A 740 8.38 -25.19 27.41
CA PRO A 740 9.60 -25.38 28.21
C PRO A 740 10.85 -25.44 27.32
N GLY A 741 11.86 -24.62 27.63
CA GLY A 741 13.17 -24.61 26.96
C GLY A 741 13.66 -23.19 26.61
N GLY A 742 14.96 -23.06 26.32
CA GLY A 742 15.63 -21.75 26.12
C GLY A 742 15.15 -20.89 24.94
N HIS A 743 14.32 -21.43 24.05
CA HIS A 743 13.66 -20.70 22.96
C HIS A 743 12.13 -20.82 23.01
N GLY A 744 11.58 -21.21 24.16
CA GLY A 744 10.17 -21.57 24.35
C GLY A 744 9.16 -20.47 24.02
N GLU A 745 9.46 -19.23 24.38
CA GLU A 745 8.62 -18.06 24.08
C GLU A 745 8.58 -17.77 22.57
N ILE A 746 9.74 -17.72 21.92
CA ILE A 746 9.88 -17.53 20.46
C ILE A 746 9.21 -18.69 19.70
N ARG A 747 9.34 -19.93 20.20
CA ARG A 747 8.67 -21.11 19.64
C ARG A 747 7.16 -20.99 19.75
N SER A 748 6.63 -20.60 20.91
CA SER A 748 5.20 -20.35 21.10
C SER A 748 4.69 -19.22 20.20
N GLU A 749 5.43 -18.12 20.02
CA GLU A 749 5.02 -17.06 19.10
C GLU A 749 5.04 -17.51 17.61
N ARG A 750 6.07 -18.25 17.16
CA ARG A 750 6.12 -18.82 15.79
C ARG A 750 4.94 -19.76 15.55
N ILE A 751 4.57 -20.58 16.55
CA ILE A 751 3.38 -21.44 16.51
C ILE A 751 2.09 -20.61 16.46
N HIS A 752 1.94 -19.64 17.36
CA HIS A 752 0.76 -18.78 17.49
C HIS A 752 0.39 -18.10 16.17
N TRP A 753 1.34 -17.41 15.53
CA TRP A 753 1.09 -16.72 14.26
C TRP A 753 0.83 -17.68 13.09
N GLN A 754 1.41 -18.88 13.09
CA GLN A 754 1.16 -19.91 12.07
C GLN A 754 -0.20 -20.60 12.25
N ALA A 755 -0.60 -20.89 13.49
CA ALA A 755 -1.91 -21.44 13.83
C ALA A 755 -3.04 -20.43 13.56
N TRP A 756 -2.86 -19.15 13.95
CA TRP A 756 -3.81 -18.07 13.64
C TRP A 756 -4.08 -17.93 12.13
N ARG A 757 -3.04 -17.99 11.29
CA ARG A 757 -3.20 -17.94 9.81
C ARG A 757 -4.03 -19.10 9.25
N ILE A 758 -4.07 -20.24 9.93
CA ILE A 758 -4.91 -21.39 9.56
C ILE A 758 -6.32 -21.19 10.11
N LEU A 759 -6.46 -20.84 11.39
CA LEU A 759 -7.73 -20.54 12.05
C LEU A 759 -8.54 -19.49 11.28
N GLN A 760 -7.90 -18.37 10.88
CA GLN A 760 -8.53 -17.30 10.13
C GLN A 760 -9.08 -17.78 8.77
N ARG A 761 -8.37 -18.66 8.05
CA ARG A 761 -8.83 -19.22 6.76
C ARG A 761 -9.99 -20.19 6.97
N SER A 762 -9.93 -21.02 8.01
CA SER A 762 -11.03 -21.94 8.34
C SER A 762 -12.29 -21.17 8.74
N LEU A 763 -12.17 -20.14 9.60
CA LEU A 763 -13.29 -19.26 9.98
C LEU A 763 -13.88 -18.49 8.79
N GLN A 764 -13.05 -18.06 7.84
CA GLN A 764 -13.54 -17.52 6.57
C GLN A 764 -14.38 -18.57 5.83
N SER A 765 -13.96 -19.84 5.77
CA SER A 765 -14.74 -20.92 5.17
C SER A 765 -16.06 -21.23 5.89
N VAL A 766 -16.17 -20.95 7.20
CA VAL A 766 -17.45 -21.08 7.94
C VAL A 766 -18.46 -20.05 7.43
N MET A 767 -18.03 -18.79 7.26
CA MET A 767 -18.88 -17.69 6.79
C MET A 767 -19.40 -17.87 5.35
N TRP A 768 -18.86 -18.84 4.59
CA TRP A 768 -19.34 -19.25 3.27
C TRP A 768 -20.09 -20.60 3.27
N GLY A 769 -20.47 -21.13 4.44
CA GLY A 769 -21.46 -22.20 4.58
C GLY A 769 -20.97 -23.64 4.35
N SER A 770 -19.66 -23.93 4.49
CA SER A 770 -19.15 -25.30 4.31
C SER A 770 -19.73 -26.27 5.33
N THR A 771 -20.28 -27.41 4.85
CA THR A 771 -20.85 -28.47 5.69
C THR A 771 -19.85 -29.05 6.68
N THR A 772 -18.58 -29.17 6.28
CA THR A 772 -17.46 -29.61 7.15
C THR A 772 -17.12 -28.65 8.29
N THR A 773 -17.79 -27.50 8.37
CA THR A 773 -17.57 -26.46 9.39
C THR A 773 -18.84 -26.13 10.20
N ARG A 774 -19.91 -26.92 10.04
CA ARG A 774 -21.13 -26.82 10.86
C ARG A 774 -21.02 -27.76 12.07
N SER A 775 -20.27 -27.34 13.09
CA SER A 775 -19.95 -28.17 14.27
C SER A 775 -20.05 -27.41 15.60
N LEU A 776 -20.22 -28.13 16.72
CA LEU A 776 -20.34 -27.55 18.06
C LEU A 776 -19.03 -26.88 18.49
N GLY A 777 -17.90 -27.48 18.16
CA GLY A 777 -16.57 -26.92 18.35
C GLY A 777 -16.29 -25.69 17.47
N THR A 778 -16.97 -25.53 16.33
CA THR A 778 -16.91 -24.29 15.55
C THR A 778 -17.65 -23.15 16.27
N ILE A 779 -18.84 -23.41 16.81
CA ILE A 779 -19.57 -22.44 17.64
C ILE A 779 -18.75 -22.07 18.89
N ALA A 780 -18.20 -23.07 19.59
CA ALA A 780 -17.30 -22.86 20.73
C ALA A 780 -16.09 -21.98 20.34
N SER A 781 -15.48 -22.22 19.17
CA SER A 781 -14.36 -21.41 18.66
C SER A 781 -14.74 -19.95 18.43
N MET A 782 -15.93 -19.68 17.89
CA MET A 782 -16.43 -18.31 17.74
C MET A 782 -16.65 -17.64 19.10
N LEU A 783 -17.27 -18.34 20.06
CA LEU A 783 -17.49 -17.83 21.42
C LEU A 783 -16.17 -17.54 22.15
N LEU A 784 -15.15 -18.38 21.99
CA LEU A 784 -13.81 -18.15 22.55
C LEU A 784 -13.17 -16.88 21.94
N LEU A 785 -13.24 -16.71 20.62
CA LEU A 785 -12.62 -15.58 19.92
C LEU A 785 -13.36 -14.25 20.09
N ILE A 786 -14.64 -14.25 20.49
CA ILE A 786 -15.40 -13.04 20.82
C ILE A 786 -14.81 -12.31 22.04
N ASP A 787 -14.35 -13.06 23.05
CA ASP A 787 -13.75 -12.52 24.27
C ASP A 787 -12.21 -12.57 24.25
N TRP A 788 -11.64 -13.65 23.75
CA TRP A 788 -10.20 -13.82 23.58
C TRP A 788 -9.79 -13.61 22.13
N HIS A 789 -10.19 -12.46 21.59
CA HIS A 789 -9.76 -12.00 20.28
C HIS A 789 -8.23 -11.87 20.23
N VAL A 790 -7.59 -12.71 19.41
CA VAL A 790 -6.12 -12.95 19.37
C VAL A 790 -5.24 -11.69 19.28
N LYS A 791 -5.75 -10.55 18.79
CA LYS A 791 -5.01 -9.27 18.74
C LYS A 791 -5.32 -8.26 19.85
N ALA A 792 -6.23 -8.54 20.79
CA ALA A 792 -6.87 -7.51 21.62
C ALA A 792 -7.04 -7.92 23.11
N ILE A 793 -5.96 -8.38 23.74
CA ILE A 793 -5.94 -8.83 25.14
C ILE A 793 -4.58 -8.48 25.75
N ASN A 794 -4.46 -7.68 26.82
CA ASN A 794 -5.34 -6.67 27.40
C ASN A 794 -4.43 -5.48 27.83
N ASN A 795 -5.00 -4.31 28.14
CA ASN A 795 -4.26 -3.15 28.66
C ASN A 795 -4.21 -3.14 30.21
N PRO A 796 -3.04 -2.92 30.84
CA PRO A 796 -2.95 -2.33 32.16
C PRO A 796 -2.06 -1.07 32.23
N SER A 797 -2.38 -0.18 33.20
CA SER A 797 -1.51 0.90 33.74
C SER A 797 -0.95 1.92 32.74
N ASN A 798 -1.81 2.81 32.24
CA ASN A 798 -1.88 4.23 32.68
C ASN A 798 -2.70 5.07 31.68
N PHE A 799 -3.97 5.32 32.01
CA PHE A 799 -4.84 6.25 31.29
C PHE A 799 -5.42 7.26 32.28
N THR A 800 -4.67 8.33 32.49
CA THR A 800 -5.00 9.57 33.20
C THR A 800 -4.36 10.73 32.42
N GLU A 801 -4.99 11.88 32.22
CA GLU A 801 -6.42 12.23 32.37
C GLU A 801 -7.15 12.17 31.00
N GLY A 802 -8.42 12.58 30.96
CA GLY A 802 -9.20 12.70 29.71
C GLY A 802 -9.42 14.16 29.33
N GLU A 803 -9.45 14.44 28.03
CA GLU A 803 -9.89 15.72 27.48
C GLU A 803 -10.93 15.46 26.37
N ASP A 804 -12.19 15.77 26.69
CA ASP A 804 -13.21 16.21 25.73
C ASP A 804 -14.13 17.17 26.51
N GLU A 805 -14.40 18.33 25.92
CA GLU A 805 -15.36 19.38 26.32
C GLU A 805 -15.08 20.34 27.52
N VAL A 806 -14.54 21.52 27.17
CA VAL A 806 -15.05 22.88 27.52
C VAL A 806 -15.24 23.27 29.01
N ASN A 807 -14.30 24.06 29.55
CA ASN A 807 -14.54 25.50 29.82
C ASN A 807 -13.27 26.28 30.19
N ASP A 808 -13.38 27.61 30.13
CA ASP A 808 -12.42 28.59 30.67
C ASP A 808 -12.53 28.67 32.21
N HIS A 809 -11.41 28.55 32.93
CA HIS A 809 -10.99 29.48 34.01
C HIS A 809 -9.70 29.04 34.73
N THR A 810 -9.05 30.03 35.34
CA THR A 810 -7.88 29.91 36.24
C THR A 810 -8.15 28.93 37.39
N ASP A 811 -7.19 28.09 37.81
CA ASP A 811 -6.08 28.56 38.65
C ASP A 811 -4.90 27.57 38.77
N SER A 812 -3.77 28.06 39.29
CA SER A 812 -2.58 27.24 39.55
C SER A 812 -2.55 26.62 40.95
N HIS A 813 -2.45 25.28 41.05
CA HIS A 813 -1.67 24.60 42.11
C HIS A 813 -1.33 23.17 41.68
N GLY A 814 -0.12 22.69 41.98
CA GLY A 814 0.42 21.46 41.40
C GLY A 814 0.55 20.29 42.39
N PHE A 815 0.52 19.07 41.83
CA PHE A 815 0.97 17.83 42.49
C PHE A 815 1.96 17.11 41.58
N LYS A 816 3.08 16.63 42.13
CA LYS A 816 4.01 15.74 41.41
C LYS A 816 3.70 14.28 41.75
N PRO A 817 3.46 13.40 40.77
CA PRO A 817 3.46 11.95 41.02
C PRO A 817 4.86 11.50 41.48
N SER A 818 4.91 10.71 42.55
CA SER A 818 6.14 10.07 43.00
C SER A 818 6.50 8.88 42.11
N SER A 819 7.79 8.71 41.85
CA SER A 819 8.31 7.54 41.14
C SER A 819 8.09 6.25 41.96
N ASN A 820 7.43 5.26 41.37
CA ASN A 820 7.53 3.86 41.77
C ASN A 820 7.36 2.96 40.54
N ASN A 821 8.05 1.82 40.54
CA ASN A 821 8.10 0.92 39.39
C ASN A 821 6.77 0.17 39.19
N ILE A 822 6.45 -0.11 37.93
CA ILE A 822 5.49 -1.15 37.55
C ILE A 822 6.27 -2.16 36.70
N ASP A 823 6.54 -3.34 37.25
CA ASP A 823 7.36 -4.35 36.60
C ASP A 823 6.66 -5.03 35.42
N SER A 824 7.44 -5.28 34.36
CA SER A 824 6.98 -6.02 33.19
C SER A 824 6.76 -7.50 33.53
N LEU A 825 5.58 -8.02 33.16
CA LEU A 825 5.19 -9.42 33.38
C LEU A 825 6.11 -10.46 32.70
N THR A 826 7.03 -10.03 31.83
CA THR A 826 8.00 -10.90 31.16
C THR A 826 9.42 -10.78 31.73
N GLY A 827 9.64 -10.08 32.85
CA GLY A 827 10.96 -9.95 33.50
C GLY A 827 12.05 -9.28 32.64
N GLN A 828 11.63 -8.57 31.59
CA GLN A 828 12.48 -7.88 30.63
C GLN A 828 11.90 -6.49 30.33
N PRO A 829 12.71 -5.42 30.36
CA PRO A 829 12.28 -4.11 29.89
C PRO A 829 12.18 -4.15 28.35
N ARG A 830 10.97 -3.94 27.83
CA ARG A 830 10.81 -3.67 26.38
C ARG A 830 11.46 -2.33 26.07
N TYR A 831 12.16 -2.24 24.94
CA TYR A 831 12.90 -1.04 24.53
C TYR A 831 12.01 0.21 24.57
N GLY A 832 12.47 1.22 25.31
CA GLY A 832 11.64 2.36 25.70
C GLY A 832 11.35 3.36 24.58
N MET A 833 10.26 3.14 23.84
CA MET A 833 9.59 4.17 23.03
C MET A 833 8.06 3.94 23.04
N VAL A 834 7.36 4.53 24.02
CA VAL A 834 5.89 4.46 24.13
C VAL A 834 5.25 5.35 23.05
N SER A 835 5.13 4.80 21.85
CA SER A 835 4.70 5.55 20.67
C SER A 835 3.18 5.77 20.61
N LEU A 836 2.76 6.83 19.90
CA LEU A 836 1.35 7.02 19.51
C LEU A 836 0.81 5.80 18.73
N MET A 837 1.68 5.12 17.98
CA MET A 837 1.37 3.88 17.27
C MET A 837 0.95 2.72 18.18
N GLU A 838 1.44 2.61 19.43
CA GLU A 838 0.92 1.58 20.35
C GLU A 838 -0.50 1.92 20.82
N ARG A 839 -0.78 3.19 21.17
CA ARG A 839 -2.15 3.62 21.51
C ARG A 839 -3.14 3.40 20.35
N LEU A 840 -2.72 3.69 19.11
CA LEU A 840 -3.50 3.40 17.90
C LEU A 840 -3.66 1.88 17.64
N ASN A 841 -2.63 1.07 17.88
CA ASN A 841 -2.68 -0.40 17.80
C ASN A 841 -3.37 -1.08 18.99
N ILE A 842 -3.81 -0.34 20.01
CA ILE A 842 -4.69 -0.83 21.07
C ILE A 842 -6.14 -0.46 20.75
N ILE A 843 -6.42 0.83 20.51
CA ILE A 843 -7.80 1.33 20.35
C ILE A 843 -8.40 0.94 19.00
N SER A 844 -7.66 1.04 17.89
CA SER A 844 -8.19 0.68 16.57
C SER A 844 -8.46 -0.82 16.43
N PRO A 845 -7.57 -1.73 16.91
CA PRO A 845 -7.88 -3.16 17.00
C PRO A 845 -8.99 -3.50 17.99
N ALA A 846 -9.20 -2.76 19.09
CA ALA A 846 -10.37 -2.99 19.95
C ALA A 846 -11.69 -2.65 19.24
N TYR A 847 -11.77 -1.53 18.52
CA TYR A 847 -12.96 -1.16 17.74
C TYR A 847 -13.21 -2.14 16.57
N ARG A 848 -12.15 -2.52 15.85
CA ARG A 848 -12.20 -3.55 14.78
C ARG A 848 -12.56 -4.93 15.35
N SER A 849 -12.08 -5.27 16.56
CA SER A 849 -12.43 -6.48 17.29
C SER A 849 -13.91 -6.50 17.60
N ASN A 850 -14.51 -5.43 18.13
CA ASN A 850 -15.95 -5.44 18.45
C ASN A 850 -16.81 -5.69 17.20
N LYS A 851 -16.47 -5.10 16.03
CA LYS A 851 -17.16 -5.41 14.76
C LYS A 851 -16.95 -6.85 14.29
N MET A 852 -15.75 -7.41 14.47
CA MET A 852 -15.46 -8.80 14.14
C MET A 852 -16.18 -9.76 15.10
N SER A 853 -16.20 -9.48 16.40
CA SER A 853 -16.96 -10.21 17.42
C SER A 853 -18.46 -10.17 17.13
N TRP A 854 -19.01 -9.05 16.64
CA TRP A 854 -20.43 -8.97 16.24
C TRP A 854 -20.73 -9.88 15.03
N THR A 855 -19.80 -9.95 14.08
CA THR A 855 -19.90 -10.86 12.93
C THR A 855 -19.78 -12.32 13.37
N LEU A 856 -18.82 -12.65 14.24
CA LEU A 856 -18.65 -13.99 14.82
C LEU A 856 -19.88 -14.42 15.63
N LEU A 857 -20.45 -13.51 16.43
CA LEU A 857 -21.67 -13.74 17.21
C LEU A 857 -22.86 -14.01 16.29
N SER A 858 -23.07 -13.19 15.27
CA SER A 858 -24.14 -13.39 14.29
C SER A 858 -24.04 -14.74 13.56
N ASN A 859 -22.82 -15.15 13.18
CA ASN A 859 -22.57 -16.47 12.59
C ASN A 859 -22.78 -17.61 13.61
N ALA A 860 -22.34 -17.45 14.86
CA ALA A 860 -22.57 -18.42 15.91
C ALA A 860 -24.08 -18.59 16.19
N ILE A 861 -24.85 -17.50 16.22
CA ILE A 861 -26.31 -17.54 16.42
C ILE A 861 -26.98 -18.29 15.26
N ALA A 862 -26.57 -18.03 14.02
CA ALA A 862 -27.06 -18.78 12.86
C ALA A 862 -26.76 -20.28 12.98
N LEU A 863 -25.53 -20.66 13.31
CA LEU A 863 -25.11 -22.06 13.50
C LEU A 863 -25.83 -22.76 14.66
N VAL A 864 -26.11 -22.05 15.76
CA VAL A 864 -26.89 -22.55 16.92
C VAL A 864 -28.37 -22.75 16.57
N HIS A 865 -28.91 -21.93 15.67
CA HIS A 865 -30.25 -22.14 15.12
C HIS A 865 -30.30 -23.29 14.10
N GLU A 866 -29.31 -23.42 13.20
CA GLU A 866 -29.20 -24.56 12.27
C GLU A 866 -28.98 -25.89 13.01
N GLY A 867 -28.12 -25.90 14.04
CA GLY A 867 -27.84 -27.04 14.90
C GLY A 867 -28.97 -27.37 15.88
N CYS A 868 -30.12 -26.70 15.79
CA CYS A 868 -31.32 -26.93 16.60
C CYS A 868 -31.12 -26.80 18.13
N CYS A 869 -30.02 -26.18 18.58
CA CYS A 869 -29.60 -26.17 19.98
C CYS A 869 -30.67 -25.57 20.92
N PHE A 870 -31.46 -24.60 20.43
CA PHE A 870 -32.57 -23.96 21.16
C PHE A 870 -33.90 -24.73 21.16
N GLN A 871 -33.99 -25.98 20.68
CA GLN A 871 -35.26 -26.73 20.75
C GLN A 871 -35.52 -27.26 22.17
N ASN A 872 -36.73 -27.05 22.71
CA ASN A 872 -37.14 -27.70 23.95
C ASN A 872 -37.40 -29.20 23.71
N GLU A 873 -36.98 -30.05 24.64
CA GLU A 873 -37.05 -31.51 24.50
C GLU A 873 -38.50 -32.03 24.58
N SER A 874 -39.17 -32.10 23.42
CA SER A 874 -40.39 -32.90 23.28
C SER A 874 -40.04 -34.38 23.40
N SER A 875 -40.67 -35.08 24.34
CA SER A 875 -40.34 -36.46 24.71
C SER A 875 -40.43 -37.45 23.53
N SER A 876 -39.30 -37.95 23.03
CA SER A 876 -39.27 -39.02 22.02
C SER A 876 -38.08 -39.98 22.17
N SER A 877 -38.38 -41.28 22.09
CA SER A 877 -37.49 -42.45 22.19
C SER A 877 -36.92 -42.78 23.59
N ARG A 878 -36.99 -44.08 23.95
CA ARG A 878 -36.46 -44.66 25.20
C ARG A 878 -35.28 -45.60 24.87
N SER A 879 -34.17 -45.04 24.42
CA SER A 879 -32.88 -45.72 24.38
C SER A 879 -31.97 -45.11 25.45
N ALA A 880 -31.15 -45.92 26.12
CA ALA A 880 -30.09 -45.38 26.96
C ALA A 880 -29.13 -44.58 26.07
N PRO A 881 -28.83 -43.30 26.39
CA PRO A 881 -27.92 -42.50 25.58
C PRO A 881 -26.53 -43.12 25.58
N SER A 882 -25.81 -43.06 24.46
CA SER A 882 -24.38 -43.37 24.50
C SER A 882 -23.64 -42.31 25.30
N SER A 883 -22.43 -42.62 25.77
CA SER A 883 -21.59 -41.63 26.45
C SER A 883 -21.37 -40.37 25.61
N MET A 884 -21.31 -40.50 24.28
CA MET A 884 -21.15 -39.37 23.36
C MET A 884 -22.44 -38.57 23.13
N ASP A 885 -23.62 -39.19 23.21
CA ASP A 885 -24.89 -38.44 23.19
C ASP A 885 -25.05 -37.60 24.46
N SER A 886 -24.60 -38.13 25.61
CA SER A 886 -24.53 -37.40 26.88
C SER A 886 -23.59 -36.19 26.79
N VAL A 887 -22.37 -36.37 26.27
CA VAL A 887 -21.40 -35.27 26.07
C VAL A 887 -21.89 -34.24 25.05
N ARG A 888 -22.62 -34.65 24.00
CA ARG A 888 -23.25 -33.73 23.05
C ARG A 888 -24.43 -32.96 23.68
N LYS A 889 -25.18 -33.56 24.61
CA LYS A 889 -26.24 -32.88 25.36
C LYS A 889 -25.66 -31.84 26.32
N GLU A 890 -24.62 -32.19 27.08
CA GLU A 890 -23.81 -31.25 27.88
C GLU A 890 -23.36 -30.06 27.01
N TRP A 891 -22.73 -30.33 25.86
CA TRP A 891 -22.22 -29.28 24.98
C TRP A 891 -23.31 -28.33 24.46
N ASN A 892 -24.47 -28.86 24.05
CA ASN A 892 -25.60 -28.03 23.61
C ASN A 892 -26.13 -27.12 24.73
N GLY A 893 -26.16 -27.60 25.98
CA GLY A 893 -26.50 -26.77 27.14
C GLY A 893 -25.52 -25.61 27.32
N LEU A 894 -24.21 -25.93 27.36
CA LEU A 894 -23.12 -24.96 27.50
C LEU A 894 -23.17 -23.88 26.41
N LEU A 895 -23.35 -24.25 25.14
CA LEU A 895 -23.35 -23.29 24.03
C LEU A 895 -24.58 -22.37 24.06
N CYS A 896 -25.77 -22.88 24.40
CA CYS A 896 -26.97 -22.04 24.55
C CYS A 896 -26.82 -20.99 25.65
N VAL A 897 -26.16 -21.33 26.75
CA VAL A 897 -25.84 -20.40 27.86
C VAL A 897 -24.82 -19.36 27.42
N PHE A 898 -23.67 -19.79 26.89
CA PHE A 898 -22.56 -18.86 26.61
C PHE A 898 -22.78 -17.99 25.37
N ILE A 899 -23.69 -18.36 24.46
CA ILE A 899 -24.10 -17.46 23.36
C ILE A 899 -25.02 -16.33 23.85
N TYR A 900 -25.88 -16.59 24.83
CA TYR A 900 -26.68 -15.54 25.49
C TYR A 900 -25.78 -14.55 26.24
N PHE A 901 -24.78 -15.04 26.99
CA PHE A 901 -23.80 -14.15 27.63
C PHE A 901 -22.98 -13.35 26.61
N ALA A 902 -22.54 -13.96 25.51
CA ALA A 902 -21.78 -13.28 24.47
C ALA A 902 -22.62 -12.18 23.79
N ASP A 903 -23.91 -12.43 23.57
CA ASP A 903 -24.85 -11.47 23.00
C ASP A 903 -25.12 -10.29 23.94
N GLU A 904 -25.56 -10.56 25.16
CA GLU A 904 -25.87 -9.54 26.17
C GLU A 904 -24.66 -8.63 26.49
N VAL A 905 -23.47 -9.21 26.67
CA VAL A 905 -22.25 -8.44 26.95
C VAL A 905 -21.78 -7.63 25.74
N LEU A 906 -21.83 -8.20 24.53
CA LEU A 906 -21.32 -7.51 23.34
C LEU A 906 -22.28 -6.43 22.84
N ALA A 907 -23.58 -6.67 22.89
CA ALA A 907 -24.62 -5.68 22.59
C ALA A 907 -24.54 -4.50 23.56
N THR A 908 -24.45 -4.77 24.87
CA THR A 908 -24.20 -3.75 25.91
C THR A 908 -22.93 -2.96 25.62
N ARG A 909 -21.80 -3.64 25.31
CA ARG A 909 -20.51 -3.00 24.99
C ARG A 909 -20.56 -2.12 23.73
N LEU A 910 -21.42 -2.45 22.77
CA LEU A 910 -21.62 -1.71 21.51
C LEU A 910 -22.76 -0.68 21.56
N GLY A 911 -23.55 -0.65 22.64
CA GLY A 911 -24.77 0.16 22.72
C GLY A 911 -25.93 -0.35 21.85
N LEU A 912 -25.81 -1.54 21.25
CA LEU A 912 -26.80 -2.13 20.34
C LEU A 912 -27.85 -2.97 21.09
N GLU A 913 -28.96 -3.28 20.42
CA GLU A 913 -29.87 -4.33 20.89
C GLU A 913 -29.27 -5.72 20.67
N PRO A 914 -29.41 -6.68 21.63
CA PRO A 914 -28.86 -8.01 21.47
C PRO A 914 -29.61 -8.82 20.39
N LEU A 915 -28.86 -9.62 19.63
CA LEU A 915 -29.29 -10.32 18.41
C LEU A 915 -30.23 -11.50 18.66
N LEU A 916 -30.23 -12.10 19.85
CA LEU A 916 -31.09 -13.23 20.18
C LEU A 916 -32.55 -12.78 20.34
N PRO A 917 -33.52 -13.39 19.64
CA PRO A 917 -34.94 -13.14 19.86
C PRO A 917 -35.37 -13.52 21.29
N GLU A 918 -36.33 -12.79 21.87
CA GLU A 918 -36.78 -13.01 23.26
C GLU A 918 -37.28 -14.44 23.52
N LYS A 919 -37.86 -15.12 22.50
CA LYS A 919 -38.21 -16.54 22.59
C LYS A 919 -36.99 -17.44 22.84
N SER A 920 -35.87 -17.19 22.16
CA SER A 920 -34.61 -17.90 22.41
C SER A 920 -34.04 -17.55 23.78
N ARG A 921 -34.14 -16.28 24.21
CA ARG A 921 -33.71 -15.86 25.55
C ARG A 921 -34.51 -16.55 26.65
N GLN A 922 -35.83 -16.68 26.53
CA GLN A 922 -36.64 -17.42 27.50
C GLN A 922 -36.20 -18.88 27.62
N ILE A 923 -35.92 -19.56 26.51
CA ILE A 923 -35.42 -20.94 26.51
C ILE A 923 -34.05 -21.04 27.22
N VAL A 924 -33.21 -20.00 27.14
CA VAL A 924 -31.97 -19.93 27.96
C VAL A 924 -32.28 -19.72 29.44
N LYS A 925 -33.22 -18.84 29.81
CA LYS A 925 -33.64 -18.66 31.22
C LYS A 925 -34.15 -19.99 31.82
N ASP A 926 -34.98 -20.71 31.08
CA ASP A 926 -35.57 -21.99 31.50
C ASP A 926 -34.51 -23.09 31.68
N ARG A 927 -33.51 -23.13 30.79
CA ARG A 927 -32.35 -24.05 30.88
C ARG A 927 -31.24 -23.59 31.84
N PHE A 928 -31.28 -22.36 32.31
CA PHE A 928 -30.21 -21.79 33.14
C PHE A 928 -30.05 -22.59 34.44
N ALA A 929 -31.16 -22.86 35.12
CA ALA A 929 -31.19 -23.56 36.40
C ALA A 929 -30.65 -25.01 36.33
N THR A 930 -30.86 -25.72 35.21
CA THR A 930 -30.38 -27.10 35.03
C THR A 930 -28.92 -27.15 34.58
N THR A 931 -28.55 -26.34 33.57
CA THR A 931 -27.23 -26.40 32.94
C THR A 931 -26.09 -26.04 33.92
N PHE A 932 -26.30 -25.05 34.80
CA PHE A 932 -25.27 -24.64 35.76
C PHE A 932 -25.08 -25.61 36.91
N THR A 933 -26.14 -26.29 37.34
CA THR A 933 -26.12 -27.19 38.50
C THR A 933 -25.42 -28.52 38.19
N GLU A 934 -25.44 -28.97 36.93
CA GLU A 934 -24.95 -30.28 36.52
C GLU A 934 -23.63 -30.28 35.75
N SER A 935 -23.28 -29.20 35.03
CA SER A 935 -22.20 -29.24 34.01
C SER A 935 -21.06 -28.24 34.19
N LEU A 936 -21.11 -27.36 35.21
CA LEU A 936 -20.21 -26.20 35.28
C LEU A 936 -19.46 -26.07 36.61
N PRO A 937 -18.15 -25.72 36.58
CA PRO A 937 -17.40 -25.46 37.79
C PRO A 937 -17.94 -24.18 38.45
N ASP A 938 -18.07 -24.22 39.78
CA ASP A 938 -18.42 -23.08 40.61
C ASP A 938 -19.68 -22.33 40.13
N SER A 939 -20.79 -23.06 39.99
CA SER A 939 -22.10 -22.55 39.53
C SER A 939 -22.45 -21.17 40.10
N HIS A 940 -22.23 -20.96 41.40
CA HIS A 940 -22.48 -19.70 42.10
C HIS A 940 -21.78 -18.45 41.52
N LEU A 941 -20.57 -18.60 40.96
CA LEU A 941 -19.89 -17.49 40.29
C LEU A 941 -20.66 -17.04 39.06
N TRP A 942 -21.17 -18.01 38.30
CA TRP A 942 -21.88 -17.78 37.05
C TRP A 942 -23.35 -17.38 37.25
N GLU A 943 -23.99 -17.86 38.33
CA GLU A 943 -25.28 -17.33 38.82
C GLU A 943 -25.19 -15.82 39.07
N GLY A 944 -24.17 -15.38 39.83
CA GLY A 944 -23.94 -13.95 40.10
C GLY A 944 -23.57 -13.14 38.85
N TYR A 945 -22.87 -13.75 37.89
CA TYR A 945 -22.56 -13.14 36.59
C TYR A 945 -23.82 -12.95 35.72
N TYR A 946 -24.75 -13.92 35.74
CA TYR A 946 -26.03 -13.83 35.05
C TYR A 946 -26.94 -12.76 35.68
N GLU A 947 -27.04 -12.69 37.01
CA GLU A 947 -27.73 -11.59 37.70
C GLU A 947 -27.16 -10.22 37.29
N LEU A 948 -25.82 -10.10 37.26
CA LEU A 948 -25.14 -8.88 36.85
C LEU A 948 -25.45 -8.49 35.39
N SER A 949 -25.50 -9.47 34.47
CA SER A 949 -25.89 -9.23 33.07
C SER A 949 -27.33 -8.70 32.94
N ILE A 950 -28.26 -9.23 33.75
CA ILE A 950 -29.68 -8.84 33.72
C ILE A 950 -29.89 -7.42 34.27
N GLU A 951 -29.32 -7.09 35.44
CA GLU A 951 -29.44 -5.73 35.98
C GLU A 951 -28.68 -4.70 35.13
N THR A 952 -27.59 -5.12 34.45
CA THR A 952 -26.91 -4.30 33.45
C THR A 952 -27.83 -3.96 32.27
N ARG A 953 -28.51 -4.96 31.67
CA ARG A 953 -29.43 -4.71 30.55
C ARG A 953 -30.59 -3.81 30.97
N LYS A 954 -31.21 -4.06 32.13
CA LYS A 954 -32.26 -3.20 32.71
C LYS A 954 -31.80 -1.75 32.93
N GLY A 955 -30.54 -1.55 33.31
CA GLY A 955 -29.92 -0.22 33.41
C GLY A 955 -29.85 0.48 32.05
N ARG A 956 -29.33 -0.21 31.02
CA ARG A 956 -29.28 0.29 29.63
C ARG A 956 -30.68 0.62 29.07
N GLU A 957 -31.63 -0.30 29.22
CA GLU A 957 -33.03 -0.12 28.78
C GLU A 957 -33.66 1.13 29.42
N PHE A 958 -33.45 1.32 30.74
CA PHE A 958 -33.92 2.50 31.46
C PHE A 958 -33.27 3.80 30.96
N LEU A 959 -31.94 3.84 30.82
CA LEU A 959 -31.21 5.01 30.29
C LEU A 959 -31.64 5.39 28.86
N LEU A 960 -31.93 4.40 28.01
CA LEU A 960 -32.48 4.65 26.66
C LEU A 960 -33.92 5.17 26.72
N SER A 961 -34.74 4.69 27.66
CA SER A 961 -36.09 5.20 27.86
C SER A 961 -36.10 6.69 28.29
N LEU A 962 -35.12 7.11 29.10
CA LEU A 962 -34.90 8.53 29.44
C LEU A 962 -34.58 9.35 28.19
N LYS A 963 -33.63 8.90 27.37
CA LYS A 963 -33.21 9.57 26.12
C LYS A 963 -34.32 9.66 25.05
N SER A 964 -35.40 8.89 25.20
CA SER A 964 -36.57 8.92 24.30
C SER A 964 -37.71 9.84 24.76
N ARG A 965 -37.53 10.59 25.85
CA ARG A 965 -38.53 11.50 26.42
C ARG A 965 -37.99 12.93 26.50
N ASP A 966 -38.48 13.82 25.63
CA ASP A 966 -38.19 15.26 25.65
C ASP A 966 -38.94 15.98 26.79
N GLY A 967 -38.74 15.54 28.04
CA GLY A 967 -39.50 15.98 29.21
C GLY A 967 -38.69 16.02 30.50
N SER A 968 -39.19 16.74 31.51
CA SER A 968 -38.50 17.04 32.77
C SER A 968 -37.97 15.79 33.49
N PHE A 969 -36.71 15.85 33.93
CA PHE A 969 -36.06 14.84 34.76
C PHE A 969 -36.56 14.82 36.23
N SER A 970 -37.45 15.74 36.62
CA SER A 970 -37.90 15.95 38.01
C SER A 970 -38.61 14.74 38.65
N ASP A 971 -39.21 13.87 37.85
CA ASP A 971 -40.20 12.88 38.32
C ASP A 971 -39.64 11.44 38.30
N LEU A 972 -38.31 11.28 38.16
CA LEU A 972 -37.66 10.00 37.84
C LEU A 972 -36.64 9.58 38.92
N ASP A 973 -37.04 8.62 39.76
CA ASP A 973 -36.16 8.03 40.77
C ASP A 973 -35.20 7.00 40.15
N LEU A 974 -33.95 7.42 39.90
CA LEU A 974 -32.86 6.55 39.43
C LEU A 974 -32.31 5.62 40.53
N VAL A 975 -32.50 5.94 41.82
CA VAL A 975 -31.76 5.31 42.92
C VAL A 975 -32.02 3.79 43.02
N PRO A 976 -33.27 3.28 42.91
CA PRO A 976 -33.54 1.85 42.94
C PRO A 976 -32.88 1.05 41.80
N HIS A 977 -32.62 1.68 40.65
CA HIS A 977 -31.94 1.02 39.52
C HIS A 977 -30.44 0.88 39.78
N LEU A 978 -29.79 1.99 40.18
CA LEU A 978 -28.37 2.01 40.53
C LEU A 978 -28.07 1.10 41.73
N GLU A 979 -28.94 1.06 42.74
CA GLU A 979 -28.79 0.16 43.88
C GLU A 979 -28.86 -1.33 43.50
N ARG A 980 -29.73 -1.73 42.56
CA ARG A 980 -29.82 -3.13 42.12
C ARG A 980 -28.58 -3.55 41.36
N LEU A 981 -28.09 -2.70 40.45
CA LEU A 981 -26.82 -2.93 39.73
C LEU A 981 -25.64 -3.03 40.71
N ARG A 982 -25.55 -2.10 41.67
CA ARG A 982 -24.52 -2.10 42.73
C ARG A 982 -24.59 -3.37 43.59
N ARG A 983 -25.79 -3.83 43.96
CA ARG A 983 -25.99 -5.08 44.73
C ARG A 983 -25.66 -6.35 43.92
N ALA A 984 -25.97 -6.39 42.63
CA ALA A 984 -25.56 -7.47 41.74
C ALA A 984 -24.03 -7.53 41.60
N LEU A 985 -23.37 -6.39 41.34
CA LEU A 985 -21.92 -6.30 41.27
C LEU A 985 -21.26 -6.74 42.59
N GLN A 986 -21.76 -6.27 43.74
CA GLN A 986 -21.20 -6.64 45.04
C GLN A 986 -21.40 -8.13 45.38
N ARG A 987 -22.40 -8.82 44.80
CA ARG A 987 -22.52 -10.29 44.91
C ARG A 987 -21.49 -10.98 44.02
N TRP A 988 -21.47 -10.67 42.72
CA TRP A 988 -20.49 -11.23 41.79
C TRP A 988 -19.04 -11.02 42.22
N LYS A 989 -18.66 -9.80 42.65
CA LYS A 989 -17.31 -9.52 43.18
C LYS A 989 -16.98 -10.38 44.41
N ARG A 990 -17.92 -10.56 45.35
CA ARG A 990 -17.68 -11.43 46.52
C ARG A 990 -17.53 -12.89 46.12
N GLN A 991 -18.32 -13.37 45.17
CA GLN A 991 -18.21 -14.75 44.66
C GLN A 991 -16.89 -14.97 43.92
N TYR A 992 -16.44 -14.02 43.10
CA TYR A 992 -15.15 -14.05 42.41
C TYR A 992 -13.96 -14.02 43.39
N TYR A 993 -13.88 -13.00 44.26
CA TYR A 993 -12.75 -12.83 45.17
C TYR A 993 -12.72 -13.87 46.32
N HIS A 994 -13.82 -14.54 46.66
CA HIS A 994 -13.76 -15.68 47.59
C HIS A 994 -12.98 -16.89 47.02
N GLN A 995 -12.77 -16.96 45.71
CA GLN A 995 -11.95 -17.99 45.07
C GLN A 995 -10.46 -17.65 45.03
N ASP A 996 -10.02 -16.47 45.50
CA ASP A 996 -8.62 -16.04 45.40
C ASP A 996 -7.63 -16.98 46.09
N GLY A 997 -8.06 -17.80 47.06
CA GLY A 997 -7.25 -18.88 47.62
C GLY A 997 -6.78 -19.95 46.60
N TRP A 998 -7.37 -19.98 45.40
CA TRP A 998 -6.94 -20.79 44.25
C TRP A 998 -6.22 -19.99 43.15
N PHE A 999 -6.33 -18.65 43.18
CA PHE A 999 -5.85 -17.76 42.10
C PHE A 999 -4.73 -16.79 42.50
N GLN A 1000 -4.40 -16.66 43.78
CA GLN A 1000 -3.37 -15.75 44.32
C GLN A 1000 -1.97 -15.92 43.69
N GLU A 1001 -1.63 -17.10 43.15
CA GLU A 1001 -0.34 -17.34 42.47
C GLU A 1001 -0.32 -16.98 40.97
N ARG A 1002 -1.45 -16.60 40.34
CA ARG A 1002 -1.54 -16.53 38.86
C ARG A 1002 -2.06 -15.19 38.34
N ASP A 1003 -1.11 -14.25 38.20
CA ASP A 1003 -1.25 -12.89 37.65
C ASP A 1003 -1.79 -12.80 36.18
N ILE A 1004 -2.06 -13.93 35.54
CA ILE A 1004 -2.84 -13.97 34.29
C ILE A 1004 -4.33 -13.64 34.56
N MET A 1005 -4.89 -14.09 35.69
CA MET A 1005 -6.32 -13.97 36.02
C MET A 1005 -6.75 -12.53 36.28
N SER A 1006 -5.93 -11.78 37.02
CA SER A 1006 -6.13 -10.35 37.32
C SER A 1006 -6.29 -9.52 36.05
N LYS A 1007 -5.45 -9.82 35.03
CA LYS A 1007 -5.31 -9.05 33.79
C LYS A 1007 -6.28 -9.47 32.68
N LEU A 1008 -6.91 -10.64 32.77
CA LEU A 1008 -7.94 -11.09 31.82
C LEU A 1008 -9.34 -10.57 32.16
N THR A 1009 -9.79 -10.74 33.40
CA THR A 1009 -11.21 -10.63 33.77
C THR A 1009 -11.61 -9.25 34.33
N ILE A 1010 -10.77 -8.67 35.20
CA ILE A 1010 -11.13 -7.50 36.02
C ILE A 1010 -11.36 -6.21 35.19
N PRO A 1011 -10.49 -5.82 34.23
CA PRO A 1011 -10.59 -4.51 33.58
C PRO A 1011 -11.89 -4.30 32.78
N ARG A 1012 -12.52 -5.37 32.30
CA ARG A 1012 -13.63 -5.31 31.35
C ARG A 1012 -14.98 -4.96 31.98
N TYR A 1013 -15.24 -5.46 33.19
CA TYR A 1013 -16.49 -5.18 33.92
C TYR A 1013 -16.36 -3.97 34.85
N GLN A 1014 -15.17 -3.73 35.40
CA GLN A 1014 -14.93 -2.55 36.20
C GLN A 1014 -15.15 -1.25 35.39
N PHE A 1015 -14.48 -1.11 34.24
CA PHE A 1015 -14.59 0.06 33.37
C PHE A 1015 -16.03 0.38 32.93
N PHE A 1016 -16.82 -0.65 32.58
CA PHE A 1016 -18.21 -0.44 32.18
C PHE A 1016 -19.06 0.10 33.34
N ILE A 1017 -18.88 -0.44 34.54
CA ILE A 1017 -19.68 -0.06 35.72
C ILE A 1017 -19.23 1.29 36.29
N GLU A 1018 -17.94 1.62 36.21
CA GLU A 1018 -17.43 2.95 36.54
C GLU A 1018 -18.02 4.00 35.58
N ARG A 1019 -18.14 3.71 34.27
CA ARG A 1019 -18.90 4.57 33.34
C ARG A 1019 -20.39 4.66 33.67
N MET A 1020 -21.04 3.54 34.01
CA MET A 1020 -22.45 3.48 34.45
C MET A 1020 -22.73 4.00 35.87
N SER A 1021 -21.71 4.53 36.55
CA SER A 1021 -21.80 5.25 37.83
C SER A 1021 -21.33 6.70 37.71
N CYS A 1022 -21.15 7.17 36.47
CA CYS A 1022 -20.55 8.46 36.11
C CYS A 1022 -21.38 9.17 35.01
N HIS A 1023 -22.10 8.40 34.18
CA HIS A 1023 -23.46 8.74 33.75
C HIS A 1023 -24.48 8.33 34.83
#